data_AF-A0AAD8KYB6-F1
#
_entry.id   AF-A0AAD8KYB6-F1
#
_cell.length_a   1.000
_cell.length_b   1.000
_cell.length_c   1.000
_cell.angle_alpha   90.00
_cell.angle_beta   90.00
_cell.angle_gamma   90.00
#
_symmetry.space_group_name_H-M   'P 1'
#
loop_
_entity.id
_entity.type
_entity.pdbx_description
1 polymer ?
#
loop_
_entity_poly.entity_id
_entity_poly.type
_entity_poly.pdbx_seq_one_letter_code
_entity_poly.pdbx_strand_id
1 'polypeptide(L)'
;MKLLVRVIEARSLPAMDQNGSSDPYVRLKLGHQRFKTKVVKKCLDPSWCEEFSFKVEDLKEELVVSVYDEDKFFSDDFVGSVKIPVSSVFDTVDKSLGTSWYPLQPKKKSKIKDCGEILLTICFSQNNPQSDMQSQVESGTMSPARSSTASTMSSPLRSEELTAPTKEEKSNKEKLSGLISQIFNRNNELLPPSGNTKITELQEVPETDESEVSEDKTDDQSSSSSNFEELLKKLEEKDEGSEMPANLPGGVVLDQMYAVPPSDLNSFIFSSESNYLKQLADVQGSTDLQVGPWKFDPETGNLKRTLTYVKAPSRLIKALKAIEDQTYLKADGKCFSVLASVNTPDAPYASNYRVEIVTSISPGPELPSGEECSHLVVSWRMNFLHNTMMKGMIEGGARQGIKESFEQVGGLLSEKFKVVDVKDVGSEKEQALASLQVEKQSDWKLAVQYFANFTVISTILMGLYVVVHIFLAMPSTIQGLEFGGLDLPDSIGEVVVCGVLVLQGERVMHLISRFMQARVHKVSGDHGVKATGDGWLLTVALVEGTNLPTVDLSCLSDPYVVFTCNGKTRTSSIKFQKADPRWNEIFEFDAMDDPPSTLDVEVFDFDGPFDEAVSLGHTQINFVRSNISDLSDVWVPLQGQLAQACQSKLHLRIFLNNTRGSNIIKEYLTKMEKEVGKKIKVRSPQTNSAFQKLFKLPPEEFLINDFTCHLKRKMPLQGRLFLSARIIGFHGDLFGHKTNFYFLWEDIEDVQVVPATLSSMGSPVVVITLHPGRGLDAKHGAKTQDADGRLKFHFQSFVSFNVAHRTIMALWRARSLSPEQKAEIAEEESDDKNQQMLEDESSSIKSDDESENRSLQSEESGSFLGLEDVSMSVVYSSVLSAPSSFVMELFSGSELERRAMERARCVNYSTSPWECEKTDVYQRQTYYKFDISVSRYGGEVTSSQQKSRLADRNGWLVEEVTTLHGVPLGDYFTLHTKYQIEDQGSRSTGCKVVVYFGIAWLKSTKHKKKITKNIHANLQERMTIMFSTIEKEFVSGKKQIQT
;
A
#
# COMPACT_ATOMS: atom_id res chain seq x y z
N MET A 1 2.73 -43.50 9.07
CA MET A 1 2.90 -43.17 7.62
C MET A 1 2.28 -41.79 7.36
N LYS A 2 2.34 -41.22 6.14
CA LYS A 2 1.61 -39.99 5.81
C LYS A 2 0.37 -40.29 4.96
N LEU A 3 -0.80 -39.84 5.40
CA LEU A 3 -2.06 -39.89 4.69
C LEU A 3 -2.37 -38.50 4.12
N LEU A 4 -2.46 -38.40 2.80
CA LEU A 4 -2.89 -37.21 2.07
C LEU A 4 -4.41 -37.26 1.90
N VAL A 5 -5.06 -36.13 2.15
CA VAL A 5 -6.51 -35.94 2.01
C VAL A 5 -6.75 -34.63 1.28
N ARG A 6 -7.25 -34.69 0.05
CA ARG A 6 -7.64 -33.53 -0.74
C ARG A 6 -9.16 -33.37 -0.71
N VAL A 7 -9.61 -32.22 -0.24
CA VAL A 7 -11.02 -31.81 -0.23
C VAL A 7 -11.28 -31.00 -1.49
N ILE A 8 -12.03 -31.56 -2.44
CA ILE A 8 -12.25 -30.92 -3.73
C ILE A 8 -13.45 -30.00 -3.64
N GLU A 9 -14.64 -30.56 -3.42
CA GLU A 9 -15.92 -29.85 -3.46
C GLU A 9 -16.99 -30.61 -2.67
N ALA A 10 -18.13 -29.98 -2.42
CA ALA A 10 -19.34 -30.63 -1.95
C ALA A 10 -20.54 -30.20 -2.82
N ARG A 11 -21.61 -30.97 -2.80
CA ARG A 11 -22.83 -30.69 -3.57
C ARG A 11 -24.10 -30.95 -2.78
N SER A 12 -25.16 -30.23 -3.14
CA SER A 12 -26.50 -30.37 -2.57
C SER A 12 -26.53 -30.21 -1.04
N LEU A 13 -25.72 -29.29 -0.50
CA LEU A 13 -25.76 -28.98 0.92
C LEU A 13 -27.09 -28.27 1.27
N PRO A 14 -27.69 -28.56 2.44
CA PRO A 14 -28.86 -27.83 2.91
C PRO A 14 -28.48 -26.40 3.33
N ALA A 15 -29.30 -25.42 2.92
CA ALA A 15 -29.19 -24.04 3.40
C ALA A 15 -29.57 -23.95 4.89
N MET A 16 -28.64 -23.50 5.74
CA MET A 16 -28.93 -23.19 7.15
C MET A 16 -29.32 -21.72 7.36
N ASP A 17 -28.82 -20.85 6.48
CA ASP A 17 -28.97 -19.41 6.59
C ASP A 17 -30.39 -18.96 6.23
N GLN A 18 -30.96 -18.00 6.97
CA GLN A 18 -32.33 -17.49 6.71
C GLN A 18 -32.48 -16.82 5.33
N ASN A 19 -31.37 -16.58 4.63
CA ASN A 19 -31.33 -16.05 3.27
C ASN A 19 -31.42 -17.12 2.16
N GLY A 20 -31.49 -18.42 2.51
CA GLY A 20 -31.59 -19.52 1.54
C GLY A 20 -30.26 -20.00 0.96
N SER A 21 -29.14 -19.74 1.65
CA SER A 21 -27.82 -20.26 1.30
C SER A 21 -27.06 -20.74 2.55
N SER A 22 -25.74 -20.89 2.45
CA SER A 22 -24.82 -21.24 3.55
C SER A 22 -23.44 -20.64 3.25
N ASP A 23 -22.62 -20.39 4.28
CA ASP A 23 -21.19 -20.08 4.20
C ASP A 23 -20.35 -21.35 4.59
N PRO A 24 -20.35 -22.46 3.82
CA PRO A 24 -19.80 -23.74 4.25
C PRO A 24 -18.27 -23.85 4.29
N TYR A 25 -17.78 -24.64 5.24
CA TYR A 25 -16.38 -25.07 5.38
C TYR A 25 -16.26 -26.50 5.93
N VAL A 26 -15.09 -27.13 5.77
CA VAL A 26 -14.84 -28.53 6.17
C VAL A 26 -13.81 -28.60 7.30
N ARG A 27 -14.06 -29.45 8.29
CA ARG A 27 -13.15 -29.80 9.38
C ARG A 27 -12.72 -31.25 9.22
N LEU A 28 -11.41 -31.47 9.17
CA LEU A 28 -10.82 -32.79 9.10
C LEU A 28 -10.16 -33.13 10.43
N LYS A 29 -10.30 -34.37 10.89
CA LYS A 29 -9.63 -34.87 12.11
C LYS A 29 -9.14 -36.31 11.88
N LEU A 30 -7.89 -36.57 12.26
CA LEU A 30 -7.37 -37.92 12.45
C LEU A 30 -6.58 -37.97 13.76
N GLY A 31 -6.93 -38.88 14.66
CA GLY A 31 -6.31 -38.98 15.98
C GLY A 31 -6.38 -37.67 16.77
N HIS A 32 -5.21 -37.12 17.10
CA HIS A 32 -5.07 -35.80 17.72
C HIS A 32 -5.01 -34.63 16.72
N GLN A 33 -4.67 -34.87 15.45
CA GLN A 33 -4.51 -33.85 14.41
C GLN A 33 -5.86 -33.32 13.90
N ARG A 34 -5.92 -32.03 13.57
CA ARG A 34 -7.12 -31.34 13.08
C ARG A 34 -6.75 -30.26 12.07
N PHE A 35 -7.54 -30.12 11.02
CA PHE A 35 -7.45 -29.03 10.03
C PHE A 35 -8.85 -28.47 9.70
N LYS A 36 -8.90 -27.26 9.15
CA LYS A 36 -10.10 -26.58 8.63
C LYS A 36 -9.79 -26.05 7.22
N THR A 37 -10.72 -26.19 6.27
CA THR A 37 -10.64 -25.54 4.95
C THR A 37 -11.01 -24.06 5.04
N LYS A 38 -10.79 -23.31 3.95
CA LYS A 38 -11.43 -22.00 3.75
C LYS A 38 -12.96 -22.13 3.74
N VAL A 39 -13.60 -20.97 3.92
CA VAL A 39 -15.04 -20.80 3.99
C VAL A 39 -15.51 -20.25 2.66
N VAL A 40 -16.32 -21.02 1.93
CA VAL A 40 -16.96 -20.57 0.69
C VAL A 40 -18.27 -19.89 1.08
N LYS A 41 -18.56 -18.70 0.54
CA LYS A 41 -19.69 -17.89 1.01
C LYS A 41 -20.91 -17.97 0.09
N LYS A 42 -22.10 -18.05 0.69
CA LYS A 42 -23.42 -18.13 0.04
C LYS A 42 -23.50 -19.20 -1.07
N CYS A 43 -23.08 -20.42 -0.77
CA CYS A 43 -22.95 -21.50 -1.73
C CYS A 43 -23.41 -22.84 -1.14
N LEU A 44 -24.24 -23.58 -1.88
CA LEU A 44 -24.71 -24.93 -1.51
C LEU A 44 -23.94 -26.05 -2.24
N ASP A 45 -23.12 -25.69 -3.23
CA ASP A 45 -22.25 -26.58 -4.00
C ASP A 45 -20.80 -26.04 -3.98
N PRO A 46 -20.17 -25.92 -2.79
CA PRO A 46 -18.88 -25.24 -2.62
C PRO A 46 -17.70 -26.04 -3.18
N SER A 47 -16.69 -25.33 -3.71
CA SER A 47 -15.40 -25.90 -4.11
C SER A 47 -14.26 -25.28 -3.31
N TRP A 48 -13.36 -26.12 -2.79
CA TRP A 48 -12.21 -25.75 -1.96
C TRP A 48 -10.89 -26.09 -2.65
N CYS A 49 -10.78 -27.29 -3.22
CA CYS A 49 -9.57 -27.85 -3.85
C CYS A 49 -8.32 -27.96 -2.94
N GLU A 50 -8.48 -27.88 -1.62
CA GLU A 50 -7.40 -27.86 -0.61
C GLU A 50 -6.88 -29.26 -0.25
N GLU A 51 -5.60 -29.40 0.09
CA GLU A 51 -4.95 -30.68 0.45
C GLU A 51 -4.29 -30.64 1.84
N PHE A 52 -4.43 -31.74 2.58
CA PHE A 52 -4.01 -31.88 3.98
C PHE A 52 -3.21 -33.17 4.20
N SER A 53 -2.10 -33.10 4.94
CA SER A 53 -1.21 -34.22 5.24
C SER A 53 -1.28 -34.61 6.71
N PHE A 54 -1.82 -35.81 7.01
CA PHE A 54 -1.85 -36.39 8.34
C PHE A 54 -0.70 -37.38 8.58
N LYS A 55 -0.05 -37.32 9.74
CA LYS A 55 0.80 -38.40 10.25
C LYS A 55 -0.10 -39.48 10.86
N VAL A 56 -0.18 -40.65 10.24
CA VAL A 56 -0.91 -41.80 10.79
C VAL A 56 -0.08 -42.48 11.88
N GLU A 57 -0.65 -42.63 13.07
CA GLU A 57 -0.02 -43.23 14.25
C GLU A 57 -0.56 -44.63 14.58
N ASP A 58 -1.87 -44.88 14.45
CA ASP A 58 -2.49 -46.22 14.41
C ASP A 58 -3.39 -46.35 13.16
N LEU A 59 -3.37 -47.52 12.50
CA LEU A 59 -4.24 -47.82 11.35
C LEU A 59 -5.71 -48.02 11.75
N LYS A 60 -5.99 -48.19 13.05
CA LYS A 60 -7.35 -48.27 13.61
C LYS A 60 -8.04 -46.91 13.74
N GLU A 61 -7.35 -45.80 13.48
CA GLU A 61 -7.96 -44.47 13.53
C GLU A 61 -8.96 -44.26 12.37
N GLU A 62 -9.99 -43.45 12.64
CA GLU A 62 -10.93 -42.98 11.62
C GLU A 62 -10.59 -41.53 11.23
N LEU A 63 -10.44 -41.27 9.94
CA LEU A 63 -10.50 -39.92 9.40
C LEU A 63 -11.96 -39.44 9.50
N VAL A 64 -12.19 -38.39 10.28
CA VAL A 64 -13.51 -37.75 10.42
C VAL A 64 -13.49 -36.46 9.60
N VAL A 65 -14.42 -36.34 8.66
CA VAL A 65 -14.57 -35.17 7.78
C VAL A 65 -15.97 -34.59 8.02
N SER A 66 -16.04 -33.34 8.50
CA SER A 66 -17.29 -32.71 8.96
C SER A 66 -17.48 -31.34 8.32
N VAL A 67 -18.61 -31.12 7.65
CA VAL A 67 -18.99 -29.84 7.06
C VAL A 67 -19.78 -29.01 8.07
N TYR A 68 -19.46 -27.72 8.13
CA TYR A 68 -20.04 -26.71 9.02
C TYR A 68 -20.38 -25.45 8.22
N ASP A 69 -21.33 -24.67 8.72
CA ASP A 69 -21.69 -23.33 8.24
C ASP A 69 -21.03 -22.27 9.14
N GLU A 70 -20.48 -21.16 8.59
CA GLU A 70 -19.76 -20.14 9.37
C GLU A 70 -20.66 -18.95 9.76
N ASP A 71 -21.19 -19.01 10.98
CA ASP A 71 -22.13 -18.03 11.50
C ASP A 71 -21.42 -16.83 12.18
N LYS A 72 -21.68 -15.61 11.70
CA LYS A 72 -20.91 -14.40 12.11
C LYS A 72 -21.26 -13.88 13.50
N PHE A 73 -22.39 -14.30 14.06
CA PHE A 73 -22.92 -13.81 15.34
C PHE A 73 -23.34 -14.92 16.31
N PHE A 74 -23.33 -16.18 15.87
CA PHE A 74 -23.72 -17.36 16.64
C PHE A 74 -22.63 -18.45 16.55
N SER A 75 -22.98 -19.71 16.83
CA SER A 75 -22.03 -20.83 16.79
C SER A 75 -22.23 -21.67 15.54
N ASP A 76 -21.17 -21.85 14.76
CA ASP A 76 -21.08 -22.61 13.50
C ASP A 76 -22.02 -23.83 13.45
N ASP A 77 -23.00 -23.78 12.54
CA ASP A 77 -24.03 -24.82 12.48
C ASP A 77 -23.52 -26.08 11.77
N PHE A 78 -23.94 -27.26 12.23
CA PHE A 78 -23.38 -28.53 11.75
C PHE A 78 -24.18 -29.08 10.56
N VAL A 79 -23.55 -29.13 9.38
CA VAL A 79 -24.18 -29.59 8.13
C VAL A 79 -24.23 -31.11 8.05
N GLY A 80 -23.08 -31.78 8.23
CA GLY A 80 -22.98 -33.24 8.12
C GLY A 80 -21.56 -33.75 8.26
N SER A 81 -21.36 -35.07 8.37
CA SER A 81 -20.02 -35.66 8.46
C SER A 81 -19.91 -37.06 7.86
N VAL A 82 -18.77 -37.38 7.27
CA VAL A 82 -18.38 -38.75 6.92
C VAL A 82 -17.21 -39.23 7.80
N LYS A 83 -17.13 -40.54 8.00
CA LYS A 83 -16.03 -41.24 8.69
C LYS A 83 -15.43 -42.27 7.75
N ILE A 84 -14.11 -42.31 7.68
CA ILE A 84 -13.35 -43.17 6.77
C ILE A 84 -12.25 -43.87 7.60
N PRO A 85 -12.34 -45.19 7.86
CA PRO A 85 -11.29 -45.93 8.55
C PRO A 85 -9.96 -45.85 7.77
N VAL A 86 -8.85 -45.59 8.45
CA VAL A 86 -7.55 -45.49 7.77
C VAL A 86 -7.08 -46.85 7.24
N SER A 87 -7.49 -47.96 7.87
CA SER A 87 -7.30 -49.31 7.33
C SER A 87 -7.86 -49.48 5.92
N SER A 88 -9.05 -48.98 5.59
CA SER A 88 -9.60 -49.14 4.24
C SER A 88 -8.82 -48.38 3.15
N VAL A 89 -8.01 -47.38 3.51
CA VAL A 89 -7.06 -46.74 2.59
C VAL A 89 -5.76 -47.55 2.48
N PHE A 90 -5.38 -48.26 3.54
CA PHE A 90 -4.15 -49.05 3.61
C PHE A 90 -4.27 -50.40 2.89
N ASP A 91 -5.47 -50.99 2.93
CA ASP A 91 -5.77 -52.32 2.40
C ASP A 91 -5.98 -52.33 0.86
N THR A 92 -6.01 -51.18 0.18
CA THR A 92 -6.04 -51.13 -1.29
C THR A 92 -4.66 -51.26 -1.92
N VAL A 93 -4.60 -51.83 -3.13
CA VAL A 93 -3.35 -52.14 -3.85
C VAL A 93 -2.46 -50.90 -4.00
N ASP A 94 -3.05 -49.77 -4.40
CA ASP A 94 -2.35 -48.49 -4.61
C ASP A 94 -2.23 -47.64 -3.33
N LYS A 95 -2.71 -48.15 -2.18
CA LYS A 95 -2.85 -47.45 -0.89
C LYS A 95 -3.58 -46.12 -1.03
N SER A 96 -4.65 -46.14 -1.83
CA SER A 96 -5.44 -45.01 -2.27
C SER A 96 -6.90 -45.43 -2.40
N LEU A 97 -7.83 -44.52 -2.08
CA LEU A 97 -9.26 -44.65 -2.41
C LEU A 97 -9.62 -43.93 -3.72
N GLY A 98 -8.62 -43.34 -4.40
CA GLY A 98 -8.85 -42.47 -5.55
C GLY A 98 -9.63 -41.21 -5.17
N THR A 99 -10.23 -40.56 -6.18
CA THR A 99 -11.17 -39.45 -6.01
C THR A 99 -12.59 -40.01 -6.03
N SER A 100 -13.41 -39.73 -5.01
CA SER A 100 -14.77 -40.27 -4.91
C SER A 100 -15.71 -39.39 -4.09
N TRP A 101 -17.00 -39.49 -4.37
CA TRP A 101 -18.07 -38.82 -3.61
C TRP A 101 -18.42 -39.62 -2.36
N TYR A 102 -18.58 -38.93 -1.24
CA TYR A 102 -18.91 -39.49 0.07
C TYR A 102 -20.18 -38.84 0.63
N PRO A 103 -21.25 -39.59 0.94
CA PRO A 103 -22.50 -39.04 1.45
C PRO A 103 -22.37 -38.62 2.92
N LEU A 104 -22.65 -37.34 3.20
CA LEU A 104 -22.53 -36.77 4.53
C LEU A 104 -23.65 -37.28 5.45
N GLN A 105 -23.29 -37.70 6.67
CA GLN A 105 -24.25 -38.23 7.64
C GLN A 105 -24.70 -37.15 8.64
N PRO A 106 -26.00 -37.04 8.94
CA PRO A 106 -26.51 -36.10 9.95
C PRO A 106 -26.12 -36.51 11.37
N LYS A 107 -26.06 -35.52 12.26
CA LYS A 107 -25.89 -35.74 13.70
C LYS A 107 -27.06 -36.56 14.26
N LYS A 108 -26.80 -37.53 15.14
CA LYS A 108 -27.86 -38.33 15.79
C LYS A 108 -28.87 -37.39 16.47
N LYS A 109 -30.14 -37.44 16.04
CA LYS A 109 -31.27 -36.54 16.38
C LYS A 109 -31.35 -35.19 15.62
N SER A 110 -30.70 -35.02 14.47
CA SER A 110 -30.97 -33.86 13.58
C SER A 110 -32.39 -33.91 13.00
N LYS A 111 -32.96 -32.73 12.67
CA LYS A 111 -34.17 -32.59 11.84
C LYS A 111 -33.86 -32.72 10.35
N ILE A 112 -32.64 -32.36 9.96
CA ILE A 112 -32.13 -32.39 8.59
C ILE A 112 -31.78 -33.85 8.25
N LYS A 113 -32.39 -34.36 7.18
CA LYS A 113 -32.24 -35.76 6.71
C LYS A 113 -31.32 -35.89 5.50
N ASP A 114 -31.19 -34.81 4.73
CA ASP A 114 -30.30 -34.72 3.58
C ASP A 114 -29.20 -33.71 3.91
N CYS A 115 -27.95 -34.12 3.75
CA CYS A 115 -26.76 -33.35 4.12
C CYS A 115 -25.83 -33.14 2.93
N GLY A 116 -26.23 -33.56 1.72
CA GLY A 116 -25.39 -33.52 0.53
C GLY A 116 -24.24 -34.54 0.54
N GLU A 117 -23.33 -34.37 -0.42
CA GLU A 117 -22.16 -35.24 -0.62
C GLU A 117 -20.88 -34.41 -0.73
N ILE A 118 -19.73 -34.99 -0.37
CA ILE A 118 -18.40 -34.37 -0.45
C ILE A 118 -17.45 -35.19 -1.32
N LEU A 119 -16.75 -34.54 -2.25
CA LEU A 119 -15.77 -35.13 -3.15
C LEU A 119 -14.37 -35.06 -2.50
N LEU A 120 -13.82 -36.23 -2.18
CA LEU A 120 -12.52 -36.36 -1.52
C LEU A 120 -11.57 -37.24 -2.35
N THR A 121 -10.28 -36.91 -2.30
CA THR A 121 -9.18 -37.80 -2.73
C THR A 121 -8.35 -38.19 -1.53
N ILE A 122 -8.10 -39.49 -1.32
CA ILE A 122 -7.43 -40.00 -0.10
C ILE A 122 -6.39 -41.05 -0.48
N CYS A 123 -5.13 -40.85 -0.11
CA CYS A 123 -4.05 -41.79 -0.39
C CYS A 123 -2.89 -41.72 0.61
N PHE A 124 -2.06 -42.77 0.67
CA PHE A 124 -0.80 -42.77 1.41
C PHE A 124 0.36 -42.26 0.55
N SER A 125 1.08 -41.27 1.07
CA SER A 125 2.35 -40.83 0.48
C SER A 125 3.42 -41.91 0.66
N GLN A 126 3.95 -42.42 -0.45
CA GLN A 126 5.07 -43.36 -0.47
C GLN A 126 6.38 -42.58 -0.69
N ASN A 127 7.35 -42.73 0.21
CA ASN A 127 8.73 -42.31 -0.06
C ASN A 127 9.36 -43.28 -1.06
N ASN A 128 9.72 -42.81 -2.26
CA ASN A 128 10.64 -43.51 -3.14
C ASN A 128 11.68 -42.53 -3.71
N PRO A 129 12.99 -42.70 -3.45
CA PRO A 129 14.02 -41.85 -4.03
C PRO A 129 14.32 -42.26 -5.49
N GLN A 130 14.24 -41.28 -6.40
CA GLN A 130 14.68 -41.29 -7.81
C GLN A 130 14.65 -42.61 -8.60
N SER A 131 13.72 -42.68 -9.58
CA SER A 131 13.95 -43.40 -10.84
C SER A 131 13.11 -42.80 -11.96
N ASP A 132 13.70 -42.57 -13.12
CA ASP A 132 13.02 -42.03 -14.31
C ASP A 132 11.98 -42.99 -14.91
N MET A 133 11.01 -42.43 -15.64
CA MET A 133 10.64 -42.95 -16.96
C MET A 133 10.24 -41.81 -17.90
N GLN A 134 10.88 -41.77 -19.08
CA GLN A 134 10.39 -41.06 -20.25
C GLN A 134 9.63 -42.03 -21.17
N SER A 135 8.58 -41.54 -21.83
CA SER A 135 8.04 -42.04 -23.09
C SER A 135 7.36 -40.86 -23.79
N GLN A 136 8.00 -40.20 -24.77
CA GLN A 136 7.94 -40.57 -26.19
C GLN A 136 6.49 -40.70 -26.67
N VAL A 137 5.85 -39.71 -27.31
CA VAL A 137 6.16 -38.99 -28.58
C VAL A 137 5.83 -39.81 -29.83
N GLU A 138 4.75 -39.43 -30.50
CA GLU A 138 4.51 -39.36 -31.97
C GLU A 138 3.16 -38.62 -32.12
N SER A 139 3.02 -37.39 -32.62
CA SER A 139 3.40 -36.77 -33.91
C SER A 139 2.49 -37.16 -35.09
N GLY A 140 1.45 -36.34 -35.33
CA GLY A 140 0.61 -36.37 -36.54
C GLY A 140 0.45 -34.95 -37.10
N THR A 141 0.82 -34.75 -38.36
CA THR A 141 1.02 -33.42 -38.96
C THR A 141 -0.23 -32.88 -39.65
N MET A 142 -0.54 -31.58 -39.50
CA MET A 142 -0.75 -30.60 -40.60
C MET A 142 -1.40 -29.28 -40.15
N SER A 143 -1.17 -28.24 -40.95
CA SER A 143 -1.78 -26.88 -40.89
C SER A 143 -1.72 -26.29 -42.31
N PRO A 144 -2.27 -25.09 -42.62
CA PRO A 144 -3.41 -24.36 -42.04
C PRO A 144 -4.48 -23.95 -43.10
N ALA A 145 -5.75 -23.67 -42.71
CA ALA A 145 -6.71 -22.99 -43.60
C ALA A 145 -7.82 -22.19 -42.88
N ARG A 146 -8.34 -21.19 -43.60
CA ARG A 146 -9.12 -20.01 -43.19
C ARG A 146 -10.64 -20.24 -42.98
N SER A 147 -11.26 -19.16 -42.46
CA SER A 147 -12.58 -18.58 -42.84
C SER A 147 -13.93 -19.21 -42.41
N SER A 148 -14.50 -18.57 -41.37
CA SER A 148 -15.76 -17.79 -41.37
C SER A 148 -17.17 -18.44 -41.31
N THR A 149 -18.10 -17.61 -40.80
CA THR A 149 -19.57 -17.58 -41.01
C THR A 149 -20.49 -18.66 -40.38
N ALA A 150 -20.92 -18.35 -39.15
CA ALA A 150 -22.30 -17.92 -38.82
C ALA A 150 -23.52 -18.90 -38.81
N SER A 151 -24.46 -18.52 -37.93
CA SER A 151 -25.91 -18.80 -37.91
C SER A 151 -26.45 -20.12 -37.30
N THR A 152 -27.24 -19.92 -36.23
CA THR A 152 -28.59 -20.45 -35.99
C THR A 152 -28.86 -21.95 -36.13
N MET A 153 -29.21 -22.58 -35.00
CA MET A 153 -30.16 -23.70 -34.97
C MET A 153 -31.16 -23.54 -33.82
N SER A 154 -32.42 -23.81 -34.11
CA SER A 154 -33.52 -23.90 -33.15
C SER A 154 -34.22 -25.26 -33.28
N SER A 155 -34.85 -25.67 -32.18
CA SER A 155 -35.66 -26.89 -31.96
C SER A 155 -36.54 -27.39 -33.11
N PRO A 156 -36.82 -28.71 -33.13
CA PRO A 156 -38.15 -29.24 -33.42
C PRO A 156 -38.85 -29.81 -32.16
N LEU A 157 -40.19 -29.92 -32.22
CA LEU A 157 -41.07 -30.47 -31.18
C LEU A 157 -41.58 -31.89 -31.57
N ARG A 158 -42.27 -32.60 -30.65
CA ARG A 158 -43.76 -32.75 -30.72
C ARG A 158 -44.36 -33.76 -29.70
N SER A 159 -45.01 -33.22 -28.67
CA SER A 159 -46.24 -33.70 -27.97
C SER A 159 -46.30 -35.17 -27.46
N GLU A 160 -47.43 -35.86 -27.19
CA GLU A 160 -48.92 -35.67 -27.18
C GLU A 160 -49.48 -36.74 -26.14
N GLU A 161 -50.64 -36.73 -25.43
CA GLU A 161 -51.87 -35.91 -25.46
C GLU A 161 -52.72 -35.86 -24.11
N LEU A 162 -53.63 -36.81 -23.79
CA LEU A 162 -54.75 -36.77 -22.78
C LEU A 162 -54.70 -37.84 -21.63
N THR A 163 -55.49 -37.88 -20.52
CA THR A 163 -56.83 -37.34 -20.05
C THR A 163 -56.88 -37.01 -18.52
N ALA A 164 -58.00 -36.42 -18.03
CA ALA A 164 -58.35 -36.10 -16.62
C ALA A 164 -59.82 -36.60 -16.30
N PRO A 165 -60.57 -36.30 -15.18
CA PRO A 165 -60.46 -35.19 -14.19
C PRO A 165 -60.90 -35.52 -12.70
N THR A 166 -61.26 -34.47 -11.94
CA THR A 166 -61.80 -34.38 -10.53
C THR A 166 -60.77 -34.44 -9.38
N LYS A 167 -60.91 -33.79 -8.21
CA LYS A 167 -61.52 -32.53 -7.68
C LYS A 167 -61.44 -32.64 -6.13
N GLU A 168 -61.31 -31.60 -5.29
CA GLU A 168 -61.07 -30.16 -5.51
C GLU A 168 -59.71 -29.72 -4.92
N GLU A 169 -59.44 -28.90 -3.87
CA GLU A 169 -60.19 -28.08 -2.90
C GLU A 169 -59.49 -26.69 -2.78
N LYS A 170 -59.28 -26.09 -1.58
CA LYS A 170 -58.88 -24.67 -1.38
C LYS A 170 -57.71 -24.52 -0.37
N SER A 171 -57.11 -23.34 -0.07
CA SER A 171 -57.49 -21.95 -0.41
C SER A 171 -56.33 -20.93 -0.45
N ASN A 172 -56.45 -19.95 -1.37
CA ASN A 172 -56.16 -18.51 -1.24
C ASN A 172 -55.11 -17.96 -0.24
N LYS A 173 -54.18 -17.14 -0.76
CA LYS A 173 -54.30 -15.65 -0.73
C LYS A 173 -53.16 -14.92 -1.47
N GLU A 174 -53.46 -14.34 -2.63
CA GLU A 174 -52.74 -13.15 -3.15
C GLU A 174 -53.73 -11.99 -3.34
N LYS A 175 -53.71 -11.02 -2.41
CA LYS A 175 -54.43 -9.74 -2.49
C LYS A 175 -53.79 -8.70 -1.57
N LEU A 176 -52.62 -8.15 -1.93
CA LEU A 176 -52.03 -7.03 -1.16
C LEU A 176 -51.07 -6.13 -1.96
N SER A 177 -51.52 -5.66 -3.14
CA SER A 177 -50.87 -4.55 -3.86
C SER A 177 -51.90 -3.65 -4.58
N GLY A 178 -52.96 -4.23 -5.15
CA GLY A 178 -54.09 -3.51 -5.75
C GLY A 178 -55.07 -2.85 -4.76
N LEU A 179 -54.58 -2.26 -3.65
CA LEU A 179 -55.42 -1.66 -2.60
C LEU A 179 -55.06 -0.20 -2.22
N ILE A 180 -54.03 0.39 -2.85
CA ILE A 180 -53.64 1.79 -2.60
C ILE A 180 -54.19 2.74 -3.69
N SER A 181 -54.49 2.22 -4.89
CA SER A 181 -55.00 2.97 -6.04
C SER A 181 -56.51 3.31 -6.00
N GLN A 182 -57.21 3.04 -4.91
CA GLN A 182 -58.67 3.30 -4.78
C GLN A 182 -59.07 4.22 -3.61
N ILE A 183 -58.13 4.76 -2.83
CA ILE A 183 -58.44 5.59 -1.65
C ILE A 183 -58.52 7.10 -1.97
N PHE A 184 -57.97 7.55 -3.10
CA PHE A 184 -57.88 8.98 -3.46
C PHE A 184 -58.80 9.45 -4.59
N ASN A 185 -59.77 8.63 -5.04
CA ASN A 185 -60.68 9.01 -6.13
C ASN A 185 -62.10 8.40 -6.02
N ARG A 186 -62.94 8.97 -5.13
CA ARG A 186 -64.40 9.10 -5.36
C ARG A 186 -65.01 10.18 -4.46
N ASN A 187 -66.11 10.78 -4.92
CA ASN A 187 -66.89 11.92 -4.39
C ASN A 187 -66.39 13.27 -4.93
N ASN A 188 -67.15 14.07 -5.70
CA ASN A 188 -68.56 13.95 -6.15
C ASN A 188 -68.74 14.43 -7.62
N GLU A 189 -69.84 14.00 -8.25
CA GLU A 189 -70.42 14.62 -9.47
C GLU A 189 -71.62 15.52 -9.08
N LEU A 190 -72.31 16.12 -10.08
CA LEU A 190 -73.67 16.73 -10.02
C LEU A 190 -73.74 18.09 -9.25
N LEU A 191 -74.18 19.25 -9.81
CA LEU A 191 -75.13 19.59 -10.91
C LEU A 191 -74.86 21.01 -11.52
N PRO A 192 -75.50 21.37 -12.67
CA PRO A 192 -75.60 22.74 -13.24
C PRO A 192 -76.84 23.51 -12.67
N PRO A 193 -77.32 24.70 -13.17
CA PRO A 193 -76.97 25.46 -14.40
C PRO A 193 -76.90 27.02 -14.22
N SER A 194 -77.11 27.76 -15.33
CA SER A 194 -77.19 29.23 -15.50
C SER A 194 -75.85 30.01 -15.50
N GLY A 195 -75.71 31.14 -16.22
CA GLY A 195 -76.59 31.70 -17.26
C GLY A 195 -76.27 33.17 -17.64
N ASN A 196 -76.14 33.46 -18.94
CA ASN A 196 -76.10 34.78 -19.60
C ASN A 196 -75.22 35.92 -19.04
N THR A 197 -74.34 36.47 -19.90
CA THR A 197 -74.40 37.89 -20.32
C THR A 197 -73.85 38.01 -21.75
N LYS A 198 -74.23 39.08 -22.47
CA LYS A 198 -73.86 39.44 -23.86
C LYS A 198 -72.38 39.94 -23.93
N ILE A 199 -71.73 40.23 -25.07
CA ILE A 199 -72.11 41.05 -26.25
C ILE A 199 -71.40 40.55 -27.55
N THR A 200 -71.99 40.88 -28.71
CA THR A 200 -71.53 40.70 -30.12
C THR A 200 -70.34 41.63 -30.49
N GLU A 201 -69.84 41.82 -31.73
CA GLU A 201 -70.12 41.49 -33.16
C GLU A 201 -68.74 41.16 -33.83
N LEU A 202 -68.57 40.38 -34.93
CA LEU A 202 -68.75 40.70 -36.37
C LEU A 202 -68.03 42.01 -36.84
N GLN A 203 -67.40 42.14 -38.03
CA GLN A 203 -67.39 41.31 -39.26
C GLN A 203 -66.09 41.47 -40.13
N GLU A 204 -66.18 41.27 -41.46
CA GLU A 204 -65.10 40.89 -42.43
C GLU A 204 -64.25 42.01 -43.11
N VAL A 205 -63.01 41.65 -43.51
CA VAL A 205 -62.34 41.71 -44.86
C VAL A 205 -62.96 42.66 -45.93
N PRO A 206 -62.22 43.57 -46.66
CA PRO A 206 -61.23 43.19 -47.72
C PRO A 206 -60.02 44.17 -47.98
N GLU A 207 -59.46 44.15 -49.20
CA GLU A 207 -58.11 44.61 -49.64
C GLU A 207 -58.06 45.96 -50.43
N THR A 208 -56.84 46.40 -50.83
CA THR A 208 -56.47 47.37 -51.92
C THR A 208 -56.82 48.88 -51.78
N ASP A 209 -56.04 49.87 -52.27
CA ASP A 209 -54.61 50.01 -52.68
C ASP A 209 -54.23 51.54 -52.85
N GLU A 210 -53.05 51.88 -53.42
CA GLU A 210 -52.55 53.23 -53.86
C GLU A 210 -52.13 54.23 -52.74
N SER A 211 -51.15 55.16 -52.82
CA SER A 211 -50.05 55.58 -53.75
C SER A 211 -49.16 56.64 -52.99
N GLU A 212 -47.95 57.12 -53.35
CA GLU A 212 -46.92 56.81 -54.36
C GLU A 212 -45.51 57.39 -53.95
N VAL A 213 -44.44 57.00 -54.67
CA VAL A 213 -43.13 57.67 -54.95
C VAL A 213 -42.39 58.53 -53.91
N SER A 214 -41.15 58.12 -53.57
CA SER A 214 -39.92 58.94 -53.74
C SER A 214 -38.63 58.10 -53.87
N GLU A 215 -37.64 58.66 -54.57
CA GLU A 215 -36.34 58.10 -55.03
C GLU A 215 -35.24 58.08 -53.93
N ASP A 216 -34.09 57.38 -53.97
CA ASP A 216 -33.46 56.39 -54.89
C ASP A 216 -32.22 55.75 -54.17
N LYS A 217 -31.61 54.72 -54.78
CA LYS A 217 -30.25 54.16 -54.61
C LYS A 217 -29.98 52.88 -53.81
N THR A 218 -29.10 52.09 -54.43
CA THR A 218 -28.43 50.87 -53.97
C THR A 218 -27.31 51.17 -52.97
N ASP A 219 -26.88 50.16 -52.21
CA ASP A 219 -25.53 49.61 -52.33
C ASP A 219 -25.39 48.25 -51.63
N ASP A 220 -24.52 47.38 -52.17
CA ASP A 220 -24.10 46.13 -51.53
C ASP A 220 -23.06 46.42 -50.44
N GLN A 221 -23.23 45.92 -49.20
CA GLN A 221 -22.14 45.27 -48.45
C GLN A 221 -22.52 44.54 -47.15
N SER A 222 -21.77 43.48 -46.92
CA SER A 222 -21.66 42.60 -45.74
C SER A 222 -21.88 43.21 -44.33
N SER A 223 -22.70 42.54 -43.50
CA SER A 223 -22.53 42.52 -42.04
C SER A 223 -23.36 41.42 -41.33
N SER A 224 -22.71 40.54 -40.55
CA SER A 224 -23.39 39.62 -39.61
C SER A 224 -22.51 39.06 -38.47
N SER A 225 -21.21 39.34 -38.44
CA SER A 225 -20.24 38.74 -37.50
C SER A 225 -20.20 39.35 -36.10
N SER A 226 -20.98 40.39 -35.82
CA SER A 226 -20.78 41.27 -34.65
C SER A 226 -21.49 40.84 -33.35
N ASN A 227 -22.52 39.98 -33.42
CA ASN A 227 -23.46 39.82 -32.31
C ASN A 227 -22.93 38.95 -31.13
N PHE A 228 -22.15 37.89 -31.38
CA PHE A 228 -21.74 36.98 -30.30
C PHE A 228 -20.67 37.58 -29.38
N GLU A 229 -19.65 38.21 -29.95
CA GLU A 229 -18.53 38.81 -29.20
C GLU A 229 -19.01 39.95 -28.28
N GLU A 230 -19.95 40.78 -28.76
CA GLU A 230 -20.55 41.87 -27.98
C GLU A 230 -21.39 41.36 -26.80
N LEU A 231 -21.93 40.13 -26.88
CA LEU A 231 -22.66 39.49 -25.79
C LEU A 231 -21.71 38.84 -24.76
N LEU A 232 -20.58 38.29 -25.19
CA LEU A 232 -19.53 37.79 -24.28
C LEU A 232 -18.90 38.93 -23.47
N LYS A 233 -18.54 40.05 -24.12
CA LYS A 233 -17.92 41.18 -23.43
C LYS A 233 -18.82 41.78 -22.33
N LYS A 234 -20.14 41.80 -22.54
CA LYS A 234 -21.13 42.24 -21.52
C LYS A 234 -21.28 41.26 -20.36
N LEU A 235 -20.74 40.04 -20.47
CA LEU A 235 -20.64 39.07 -19.38
C LEU A 235 -19.28 39.15 -18.69
N GLU A 236 -18.20 39.43 -19.42
CA GLU A 236 -16.86 39.73 -18.90
C GLU A 236 -16.88 40.94 -17.94
N GLU A 237 -17.57 42.03 -18.33
CA GLU A 237 -17.79 43.22 -17.49
C GLU A 237 -18.67 42.95 -16.22
N LYS A 238 -19.20 41.74 -16.05
CA LYS A 238 -20.07 41.31 -14.93
C LYS A 238 -19.42 40.24 -14.04
N ASP A 239 -18.64 39.32 -14.62
CA ASP A 239 -18.09 38.14 -13.93
C ASP A 239 -16.63 38.35 -13.42
N GLU A 240 -16.06 39.55 -13.58
CA GLU A 240 -14.70 39.89 -13.16
C GLU A 240 -14.46 39.62 -11.65
N GLY A 241 -13.72 38.53 -11.35
CA GLY A 241 -13.41 38.09 -9.99
C GLY A 241 -14.23 36.89 -9.47
N SER A 242 -15.14 36.30 -10.26
CA SER A 242 -15.88 35.10 -9.88
C SER A 242 -15.01 33.83 -9.86
N GLU A 243 -15.20 32.93 -8.90
CA GLU A 243 -14.48 31.64 -8.85
C GLU A 243 -14.93 30.67 -9.96
N MET A 244 -14.05 29.76 -10.38
CA MET A 244 -14.40 28.72 -11.37
C MET A 244 -15.32 27.66 -10.73
N PRO A 245 -16.45 27.27 -11.36
CA PRO A 245 -17.31 26.20 -10.85
C PRO A 245 -16.55 24.87 -10.65
N ALA A 246 -16.79 24.22 -9.51
CA ALA A 246 -16.17 22.93 -9.20
C ALA A 246 -16.72 21.79 -10.08
N ASN A 247 -15.85 20.81 -10.38
CA ASN A 247 -16.19 19.62 -11.18
C ASN A 247 -17.43 18.87 -10.64
N LEU A 248 -18.28 18.43 -11.57
CA LEU A 248 -19.53 17.76 -11.26
C LEU A 248 -19.32 16.32 -10.72
N PRO A 249 -20.17 15.83 -9.79
CA PRO A 249 -19.95 14.59 -9.04
C PRO A 249 -20.10 13.29 -9.83
N GLY A 250 -20.52 13.31 -11.10
CA GLY A 250 -20.44 12.15 -12.00
C GLY A 250 -19.02 11.88 -12.53
N GLY A 251 -18.10 12.82 -12.31
CA GLY A 251 -16.70 12.74 -12.72
C GLY A 251 -16.39 13.54 -13.98
N VAL A 252 -15.10 13.53 -14.35
CA VAL A 252 -14.56 14.15 -15.56
C VAL A 252 -14.58 13.13 -16.71
N VAL A 253 -14.95 13.58 -17.91
CA VAL A 253 -15.05 12.75 -19.13
C VAL A 253 -14.13 13.21 -20.26
N LEU A 254 -13.61 14.43 -20.19
CA LEU A 254 -12.53 14.95 -21.03
C LEU A 254 -11.66 15.87 -20.17
N ASP A 255 -10.34 15.70 -20.25
CA ASP A 255 -9.34 16.49 -19.53
C ASP A 255 -8.11 16.58 -20.45
N GLN A 256 -7.93 17.73 -21.10
CA GLN A 256 -6.96 17.85 -22.20
C GLN A 256 -6.46 19.28 -22.41
N MET A 257 -5.19 19.42 -22.78
CA MET A 257 -4.55 20.71 -23.07
C MET A 257 -4.30 20.88 -24.56
N TYR A 258 -4.55 22.09 -25.06
CA TYR A 258 -4.43 22.46 -26.48
C TYR A 258 -3.63 23.76 -26.63
N ALA A 259 -2.74 23.80 -27.63
CA ALA A 259 -1.96 24.99 -27.97
C ALA A 259 -2.83 25.98 -28.78
N VAL A 260 -3.73 26.66 -28.07
CA VAL A 260 -4.67 27.68 -28.57
C VAL A 260 -5.15 28.53 -27.37
N PRO A 261 -5.34 29.85 -27.52
CA PRO A 261 -5.87 30.71 -26.45
C PRO A 261 -7.25 30.25 -25.92
N PRO A 262 -7.55 30.46 -24.62
CA PRO A 262 -8.86 30.15 -24.04
C PRO A 262 -10.05 30.83 -24.75
N SER A 263 -9.88 32.07 -25.21
CA SER A 263 -10.85 32.84 -26.01
C SER A 263 -11.23 32.11 -27.30
N ASP A 264 -10.20 31.66 -28.01
CA ASP A 264 -10.31 31.13 -29.36
C ASP A 264 -10.91 29.72 -29.32
N LEU A 265 -10.56 28.92 -28.30
CA LEU A 265 -11.20 27.63 -28.04
C LEU A 265 -12.66 27.79 -27.62
N ASN A 266 -12.99 28.77 -26.77
CA ASN A 266 -14.36 29.08 -26.40
C ASN A 266 -15.19 29.48 -27.62
N SER A 267 -14.71 30.41 -28.44
CA SER A 267 -15.39 30.85 -29.65
C SER A 267 -15.48 29.74 -30.71
N PHE A 268 -14.49 28.84 -30.83
CA PHE A 268 -14.58 27.68 -31.71
C PHE A 268 -15.67 26.68 -31.27
N ILE A 269 -15.82 26.41 -29.97
CA ILE A 269 -16.81 25.46 -29.45
C ILE A 269 -18.22 26.06 -29.38
N PHE A 270 -18.34 27.34 -28.99
CA PHE A 270 -19.62 27.96 -28.59
C PHE A 270 -20.17 29.03 -29.53
N SER A 271 -19.40 29.62 -30.45
CA SER A 271 -19.96 30.59 -31.41
C SER A 271 -21.00 29.97 -32.34
N SER A 272 -22.03 30.74 -32.71
CA SER A 272 -23.06 30.33 -33.68
C SER A 272 -22.50 30.16 -35.10
N GLU A 273 -21.43 30.88 -35.44
CA GLU A 273 -20.80 30.84 -36.77
C GLU A 273 -19.83 29.65 -36.93
N SER A 274 -19.55 28.92 -35.84
CA SER A 274 -18.64 27.78 -35.88
C SER A 274 -19.29 26.56 -36.53
N ASN A 275 -18.57 25.94 -37.48
CA ASN A 275 -18.96 24.65 -38.05
C ASN A 275 -18.69 23.46 -37.12
N TYR A 276 -18.10 23.68 -35.93
CA TYR A 276 -17.83 22.64 -34.93
C TYR A 276 -19.07 21.81 -34.58
N LEU A 277 -20.21 22.45 -34.27
CA LEU A 277 -21.43 21.74 -33.89
C LEU A 277 -21.99 20.86 -35.02
N LYS A 278 -21.78 21.24 -36.28
CA LYS A 278 -22.17 20.44 -37.46
C LYS A 278 -21.25 19.23 -37.61
N GLN A 279 -19.92 19.44 -37.57
CA GLN A 279 -18.91 18.37 -37.62
C GLN A 279 -19.08 17.37 -36.46
N LEU A 280 -19.45 17.85 -35.27
CA LEU A 280 -19.76 17.00 -34.12
C LEU A 280 -21.04 16.17 -34.34
N ALA A 281 -22.10 16.76 -34.90
CA ALA A 281 -23.32 16.03 -35.24
C ALA A 281 -23.06 14.97 -36.32
N ASP A 282 -22.28 15.30 -37.36
CA ASP A 282 -21.88 14.36 -38.42
C ASP A 282 -21.12 13.14 -37.84
N VAL A 283 -20.12 13.37 -36.98
CA VAL A 283 -19.34 12.30 -36.32
C VAL A 283 -20.18 11.49 -35.34
N GLN A 284 -21.10 12.13 -34.60
CA GLN A 284 -22.04 11.45 -33.69
C GLN A 284 -23.27 10.85 -34.42
N GLY A 285 -23.35 10.94 -35.76
CA GLY A 285 -24.47 10.44 -36.57
C GLY A 285 -25.82 11.07 -36.23
N SER A 286 -25.84 12.28 -35.67
CA SER A 286 -27.06 12.95 -35.19
C SER A 286 -27.66 13.85 -36.28
N THR A 287 -28.97 13.75 -36.49
CA THR A 287 -29.70 14.48 -37.54
C THR A 287 -30.48 15.66 -36.97
N ASP A 288 -31.03 16.49 -37.87
CA ASP A 288 -32.01 17.54 -37.54
C ASP A 288 -31.51 18.58 -36.52
N LEU A 289 -30.19 18.85 -36.53
CA LEU A 289 -29.55 19.83 -35.64
C LEU A 289 -30.09 21.25 -35.89
N GLN A 290 -30.73 21.79 -34.87
CA GLN A 290 -31.18 23.18 -34.78
C GLN A 290 -30.44 23.86 -33.62
N VAL A 291 -29.74 24.96 -33.92
CA VAL A 291 -28.97 25.73 -32.94
C VAL A 291 -29.68 27.07 -32.73
N GLY A 292 -30.21 27.31 -31.53
CA GLY A 292 -30.76 28.60 -31.16
C GLY A 292 -29.68 29.67 -30.98
N PRO A 293 -29.96 30.95 -31.29
CA PRO A 293 -29.04 32.04 -31.01
C PRO A 293 -28.89 32.28 -29.51
N TRP A 294 -27.70 32.72 -29.09
CA TRP A 294 -27.44 33.19 -27.73
C TRP A 294 -28.29 34.42 -27.39
N LYS A 295 -28.91 34.40 -26.21
CA LYS A 295 -29.77 35.46 -25.67
C LYS A 295 -29.52 35.60 -24.17
N PHE A 296 -29.60 36.81 -23.64
CA PHE A 296 -29.65 37.00 -22.18
C PHE A 296 -31.03 36.56 -21.66
N ASP A 297 -31.01 35.76 -20.59
CA ASP A 297 -32.20 35.43 -19.83
C ASP A 297 -32.56 36.59 -18.87
N PRO A 298 -33.75 37.19 -18.96
CA PRO A 298 -34.15 38.31 -18.11
C PRO A 298 -34.31 37.96 -16.63
N GLU A 299 -34.48 36.68 -16.25
CA GLU A 299 -34.61 36.27 -14.85
C GLU A 299 -33.26 36.00 -14.17
N THR A 300 -32.29 35.43 -14.90
CA THR A 300 -30.97 35.07 -14.33
C THR A 300 -29.84 36.03 -14.73
N GLY A 301 -30.04 36.88 -15.74
CA GLY A 301 -28.99 37.77 -16.26
C GLY A 301 -27.81 37.04 -16.89
N ASN A 302 -27.98 35.76 -17.27
CA ASN A 302 -26.94 34.92 -17.86
C ASN A 302 -27.21 34.66 -19.34
N LEU A 303 -26.15 34.42 -20.11
CA LEU A 303 -26.23 34.16 -21.55
C LEU A 303 -26.62 32.70 -21.80
N LYS A 304 -27.74 32.47 -22.49
CA LYS A 304 -28.33 31.14 -22.76
C LYS A 304 -28.63 30.89 -24.23
N ARG A 305 -28.62 29.62 -24.65
CA ARG A 305 -29.21 29.13 -25.91
C ARG A 305 -29.78 27.73 -25.72
N THR A 306 -30.70 27.33 -26.58
CA THR A 306 -31.21 25.95 -26.67
C THR A 306 -30.81 25.34 -28.01
N LEU A 307 -30.31 24.12 -27.98
CA LEU A 307 -30.05 23.28 -29.14
C LEU A 307 -31.09 22.14 -29.18
N THR A 308 -31.33 21.59 -30.36
CA THR A 308 -32.19 20.43 -30.55
C THR A 308 -31.62 19.57 -31.67
N TYR A 309 -31.57 18.26 -31.47
CA TYR A 309 -31.06 17.29 -32.44
C TYR A 309 -31.70 15.92 -32.22
N VAL A 310 -31.65 15.05 -33.22
CA VAL A 310 -32.08 13.65 -33.13
C VAL A 310 -30.83 12.77 -33.07
N LYS A 311 -30.62 12.08 -31.95
CA LYS A 311 -29.46 11.19 -31.79
C LYS A 311 -29.72 9.83 -32.45
N ALA A 312 -28.69 9.28 -33.09
CA ALA A 312 -28.73 8.00 -33.80
C ALA A 312 -29.29 6.83 -32.95
N PRO A 313 -29.96 5.83 -33.57
CA PRO A 313 -30.40 4.64 -32.86
C PRO A 313 -29.21 3.81 -32.37
N SER A 314 -29.26 3.40 -31.11
CA SER A 314 -28.28 2.52 -30.46
C SER A 314 -28.80 1.08 -30.37
N ARG A 315 -27.96 0.14 -29.91
CA ARG A 315 -28.34 -1.27 -29.73
C ARG A 315 -29.50 -1.50 -28.73
N LEU A 316 -29.82 -0.52 -27.88
CA LEU A 316 -30.82 -0.63 -26.81
C LEU A 316 -31.90 0.46 -26.84
N ILE A 317 -31.69 1.56 -27.57
CA ILE A 317 -32.61 2.72 -27.62
C ILE A 317 -32.74 3.15 -29.08
N LYS A 318 -33.98 3.37 -29.54
CA LYS A 318 -34.27 3.93 -30.88
C LYS A 318 -33.71 5.35 -31.01
N ALA A 319 -33.73 5.89 -32.24
CA ALA A 319 -33.47 7.30 -32.48
C ALA A 319 -34.40 8.16 -31.59
N LEU A 320 -33.83 9.18 -30.95
CA LEU A 320 -34.49 9.94 -29.89
C LEU A 320 -34.19 11.43 -30.05
N LYS A 321 -35.16 12.29 -29.74
CA LYS A 321 -34.94 13.72 -29.70
C LYS A 321 -34.18 14.09 -28.42
N ALA A 322 -33.15 14.90 -28.58
CA ALA A 322 -32.46 15.59 -27.49
C ALA A 322 -32.75 17.09 -27.59
N ILE A 323 -32.90 17.72 -26.42
CA ILE A 323 -33.02 19.17 -26.24
C ILE A 323 -31.96 19.54 -25.22
N GLU A 324 -31.13 20.52 -25.56
CA GLU A 324 -29.94 20.88 -24.77
C GLU A 324 -29.92 22.38 -24.50
N ASP A 325 -30.17 22.75 -23.24
CA ASP A 325 -30.13 24.14 -22.78
C ASP A 325 -28.72 24.49 -22.29
N GLN A 326 -27.98 25.28 -23.07
CA GLN A 326 -26.64 25.77 -22.72
C GLN A 326 -26.74 27.14 -22.03
N THR A 327 -26.06 27.28 -20.89
CA THR A 327 -25.99 28.51 -20.08
C THR A 327 -24.54 28.80 -19.72
N TYR A 328 -24.04 30.01 -20.01
CA TYR A 328 -22.77 30.46 -19.42
C TYR A 328 -22.93 30.63 -17.90
N LEU A 329 -22.04 29.98 -17.15
CA LEU A 329 -21.87 30.13 -15.71
C LEU A 329 -20.76 31.11 -15.35
N LYS A 330 -19.78 31.28 -16.24
CA LYS A 330 -18.67 32.24 -16.12
C LYS A 330 -18.11 32.58 -17.51
N ALA A 331 -17.78 33.84 -17.75
CA ALA A 331 -16.83 34.25 -18.80
C ALA A 331 -16.03 35.49 -18.34
N ASP A 332 -14.73 35.36 -18.06
CA ASP A 332 -13.84 36.49 -17.63
C ASP A 332 -12.71 36.78 -18.63
N GLY A 333 -12.95 36.51 -19.91
CA GLY A 333 -11.98 36.65 -21.01
C GLY A 333 -10.90 35.56 -21.04
N LYS A 334 -10.55 34.94 -19.91
CA LYS A 334 -9.51 33.91 -19.79
C LYS A 334 -10.04 32.55 -19.33
N CYS A 335 -11.12 32.54 -18.57
CA CYS A 335 -11.81 31.39 -18.04
C CYS A 335 -13.27 31.42 -18.49
N PHE A 336 -13.71 30.35 -19.13
CA PHE A 336 -15.08 30.18 -19.62
C PHE A 336 -15.68 28.92 -19.03
N SER A 337 -16.94 28.97 -18.61
CA SER A 337 -17.65 27.80 -18.09
C SER A 337 -19.08 27.78 -18.59
N VAL A 338 -19.45 26.71 -19.31
CA VAL A 338 -20.79 26.53 -19.89
C VAL A 338 -21.43 25.27 -19.31
N LEU A 339 -22.64 25.42 -18.76
CA LEU A 339 -23.51 24.33 -18.31
C LEU A 339 -24.47 23.96 -19.44
N ALA A 340 -24.35 22.74 -19.96
CA ALA A 340 -25.31 22.11 -20.85
C ALA A 340 -26.26 21.22 -20.04
N SER A 341 -27.55 21.56 -20.05
CA SER A 341 -28.63 20.76 -19.46
C SER A 341 -29.34 19.98 -20.56
N VAL A 342 -29.11 18.67 -20.63
CA VAL A 342 -29.66 17.78 -21.67
C VAL A 342 -30.91 17.07 -21.16
N ASN A 343 -31.99 17.17 -21.95
CA ASN A 343 -33.25 16.45 -21.79
C ASN A 343 -33.52 15.58 -23.03
N THR A 344 -33.92 14.33 -22.81
CA THR A 344 -34.20 13.34 -23.87
C THR A 344 -35.62 12.80 -23.74
N PRO A 345 -36.66 13.59 -24.09
CA PRO A 345 -38.06 13.28 -23.75
C PRO A 345 -38.57 11.91 -24.24
N ASP A 346 -38.04 11.40 -25.35
CA ASP A 346 -38.45 10.11 -25.93
C ASP A 346 -37.75 8.90 -25.28
N ALA A 347 -36.80 9.12 -24.36
CA ALA A 347 -36.03 8.07 -23.73
C ALA A 347 -36.82 7.34 -22.62
N PRO A 348 -36.56 6.03 -22.40
CA PRO A 348 -37.13 5.31 -21.26
C PRO A 348 -36.83 6.02 -19.93
N TYR A 349 -37.87 6.34 -19.16
CA TYR A 349 -37.79 7.05 -17.88
C TYR A 349 -37.33 8.52 -17.94
N ALA A 350 -37.39 9.19 -19.10
CA ALA A 350 -36.94 10.58 -19.29
C ALA A 350 -37.46 11.58 -18.24
N SER A 351 -38.73 11.47 -17.82
CA SER A 351 -39.33 12.35 -16.80
C SER A 351 -38.75 12.17 -15.38
N ASN A 352 -37.90 11.17 -15.16
CA ASN A 352 -37.30 10.88 -13.85
C ASN A 352 -35.88 11.44 -13.70
N TYR A 353 -35.25 11.95 -14.76
CA TYR A 353 -33.86 12.40 -14.71
C TYR A 353 -33.55 13.57 -15.66
N ARG A 354 -32.46 14.29 -15.38
CA ARG A 354 -31.84 15.30 -16.26
C ARG A 354 -30.33 15.06 -16.27
N VAL A 355 -29.70 15.13 -17.44
CA VAL A 355 -28.24 15.09 -17.56
C VAL A 355 -27.71 16.52 -17.57
N GLU A 356 -26.69 16.80 -16.78
CA GLU A 356 -26.01 18.10 -16.77
C GLU A 356 -24.52 17.90 -16.99
N ILE A 357 -23.95 18.71 -17.87
CA ILE A 357 -22.55 18.66 -18.30
C ILE A 357 -21.99 20.07 -18.15
N VAL A 358 -20.84 20.21 -17.50
CA VAL A 358 -20.10 21.48 -17.41
C VAL A 358 -18.82 21.34 -18.21
N THR A 359 -18.69 22.20 -19.23
CA THR A 359 -17.46 22.40 -19.99
C THR A 359 -16.78 23.65 -19.46
N SER A 360 -15.58 23.49 -18.94
CA SER A 360 -14.74 24.57 -18.41
C SER A 360 -13.46 24.69 -19.23
N ILE A 361 -13.12 25.92 -19.61
CA ILE A 361 -11.91 26.29 -20.35
C ILE A 361 -11.15 27.28 -19.46
N SER A 362 -9.85 27.07 -19.30
CA SER A 362 -8.96 27.94 -18.50
C SER A 362 -7.56 28.04 -19.11
N PRO A 363 -6.70 28.98 -18.67
CA PRO A 363 -5.33 29.08 -19.17
C PRO A 363 -4.49 27.86 -18.77
N GLY A 364 -3.77 27.29 -19.73
CA GLY A 364 -2.75 26.26 -19.50
C GLY A 364 -1.37 26.86 -19.20
N PRO A 365 -0.33 26.00 -19.03
CA PRO A 365 1.05 26.46 -18.83
C PRO A 365 1.62 27.14 -20.09
N GLU A 366 2.54 28.08 -19.91
CA GLU A 366 3.28 28.71 -21.01
C GLU A 366 4.12 27.67 -21.76
N LEU A 367 3.95 27.60 -23.09
CA LEU A 367 4.67 26.64 -23.93
C LEU A 367 6.07 27.15 -24.29
N PRO A 368 7.09 26.28 -24.47
CA PRO A 368 8.44 26.69 -24.89
C PRO A 368 8.52 27.40 -26.24
N SER A 369 7.44 27.40 -27.03
CA SER A 369 7.27 28.15 -28.28
C SER A 369 6.82 29.60 -28.09
N GLY A 370 6.38 29.99 -26.88
CA GLY A 370 5.70 31.27 -26.63
C GLY A 370 4.23 31.29 -27.08
N GLU A 371 3.67 30.13 -27.43
CA GLU A 371 2.26 29.96 -27.79
C GLU A 371 1.41 29.82 -26.51
N GLU A 372 0.25 30.49 -26.46
CA GLU A 372 -0.69 30.31 -25.35
C GLU A 372 -1.34 28.92 -25.37
N CYS A 373 -1.53 28.35 -24.18
CA CYS A 373 -2.21 27.07 -23.99
C CYS A 373 -3.57 27.29 -23.33
N SER A 374 -4.55 26.46 -23.67
CA SER A 374 -5.80 26.31 -22.94
C SER A 374 -5.94 24.90 -22.37
N HIS A 375 -6.55 24.82 -21.19
CA HIS A 375 -6.90 23.58 -20.51
C HIS A 375 -8.42 23.41 -20.54
N LEU A 376 -8.88 22.35 -21.20
CA LEU A 376 -10.28 21.99 -21.37
C LEU A 376 -10.64 20.83 -20.46
N VAL A 377 -11.60 21.05 -19.56
CA VAL A 377 -12.14 20.05 -18.66
C VAL A 377 -13.66 19.94 -18.89
N VAL A 378 -14.16 18.72 -19.05
CA VAL A 378 -15.60 18.42 -19.13
C VAL A 378 -15.97 17.47 -18.01
N SER A 379 -16.89 17.89 -17.14
CA SER A 379 -17.47 17.06 -16.08
C SER A 379 -18.99 16.94 -16.23
N TRP A 380 -19.60 15.93 -15.60
CA TRP A 380 -21.05 15.66 -15.73
C TRP A 380 -21.72 15.23 -14.42
N ARG A 381 -23.05 15.28 -14.37
CA ARG A 381 -23.88 14.65 -13.32
C ARG A 381 -25.22 14.15 -13.87
N MET A 382 -25.82 13.21 -13.13
CA MET A 382 -27.18 12.73 -13.34
C MET A 382 -28.09 13.22 -12.22
N ASN A 383 -29.01 14.13 -12.53
CA ASN A 383 -29.96 14.69 -11.57
C ASN A 383 -31.29 13.93 -11.65
N PHE A 384 -31.54 13.02 -10.70
CA PHE A 384 -32.80 12.28 -10.62
C PHE A 384 -33.91 13.12 -9.98
N LEU A 385 -34.84 13.59 -10.82
CA LEU A 385 -36.02 14.37 -10.43
C LEU A 385 -37.07 13.54 -9.67
N HIS A 386 -37.14 12.25 -9.96
CA HIS A 386 -38.08 11.31 -9.33
C HIS A 386 -37.38 10.03 -8.90
N ASN A 387 -37.95 9.32 -7.91
CA ASN A 387 -37.35 8.08 -7.41
C ASN A 387 -37.72 6.89 -8.31
N THR A 388 -36.73 6.10 -8.73
CA THR A 388 -36.90 4.91 -9.58
C THR A 388 -35.96 3.79 -9.13
N MET A 389 -36.41 2.54 -9.21
CA MET A 389 -35.58 1.37 -8.89
C MET A 389 -34.48 1.12 -9.93
N MET A 390 -34.55 1.75 -11.11
CA MET A 390 -33.58 1.53 -12.21
C MET A 390 -32.43 2.55 -12.23
N LYS A 391 -32.25 3.35 -11.16
CA LYS A 391 -31.23 4.41 -11.07
C LYS A 391 -29.84 3.98 -11.56
N GLY A 392 -29.30 2.86 -11.06
CA GLY A 392 -27.97 2.38 -11.45
C GLY A 392 -27.84 1.96 -12.92
N MET A 393 -28.92 1.47 -13.55
CA MET A 393 -28.92 1.14 -14.98
C MET A 393 -28.98 2.40 -15.85
N ILE A 394 -29.80 3.38 -15.46
CA ILE A 394 -29.92 4.68 -16.15
C ILE A 394 -28.59 5.44 -16.05
N GLU A 395 -28.00 5.52 -14.86
CA GLU A 395 -26.73 6.21 -14.64
C GLU A 395 -25.56 5.51 -15.35
N GLY A 396 -25.49 4.17 -15.31
CA GLY A 396 -24.46 3.40 -16.01
C GLY A 396 -24.54 3.55 -17.53
N GLY A 397 -25.75 3.51 -18.10
CA GLY A 397 -25.97 3.73 -19.53
C GLY A 397 -25.63 5.15 -19.97
N ALA A 398 -26.02 6.16 -19.19
CA ALA A 398 -25.67 7.55 -19.46
C ALA A 398 -24.15 7.80 -19.36
N ARG A 399 -23.50 7.29 -18.31
CA ARG A 399 -22.05 7.40 -18.10
C ARG A 399 -21.27 6.87 -19.29
N GLN A 400 -21.64 5.69 -19.80
CA GLN A 400 -21.00 5.09 -20.98
C GLN A 400 -21.25 5.92 -22.24
N GLY A 401 -22.50 6.29 -22.51
CA GLY A 401 -22.85 7.07 -23.71
C GLY A 401 -22.29 8.50 -23.73
N ILE A 402 -22.04 9.10 -22.56
CA ILE A 402 -21.35 10.40 -22.43
C ILE A 402 -19.85 10.21 -22.70
N LYS A 403 -19.21 9.19 -22.10
CA LYS A 403 -17.78 8.89 -22.32
C LYS A 403 -17.48 8.68 -23.81
N GLU A 404 -18.26 7.84 -24.48
CA GLU A 404 -18.16 7.60 -25.94
C GLU A 404 -18.36 8.90 -26.75
N SER A 405 -19.31 9.77 -26.35
CA SER A 405 -19.53 11.07 -27.01
C SER A 405 -18.34 12.03 -26.87
N PHE A 406 -17.68 12.06 -25.71
CA PHE A 406 -16.58 13.00 -25.44
C PHE A 406 -15.20 12.49 -25.89
N GLU A 407 -15.01 11.18 -26.03
CA GLU A 407 -13.86 10.63 -26.79
C GLU A 407 -13.87 11.12 -28.25
N GLN A 408 -15.05 11.20 -28.88
CA GLN A 408 -15.21 11.77 -30.23
C GLN A 408 -14.99 13.29 -30.27
N VAL A 409 -15.37 14.03 -29.21
CA VAL A 409 -15.06 15.47 -29.06
C VAL A 409 -13.55 15.70 -29.00
N GLY A 410 -12.83 14.95 -28.15
CA GLY A 410 -11.38 15.04 -28.04
C GLY A 410 -10.67 14.73 -29.37
N GLY A 411 -11.17 13.73 -30.11
CA GLY A 411 -10.73 13.44 -31.48
C GLY A 411 -10.86 14.64 -32.41
N LEU A 412 -12.07 15.19 -32.57
CA LEU A 412 -12.34 16.35 -33.43
C LEU A 412 -11.52 17.60 -33.06
N LEU A 413 -11.32 17.86 -31.76
CA LEU A 413 -10.49 18.97 -31.31
C LEU A 413 -9.01 18.74 -31.61
N SER A 414 -8.51 17.50 -31.48
CA SER A 414 -7.12 17.14 -31.81
C SER A 414 -6.79 17.21 -33.31
N GLU A 415 -7.79 17.15 -34.20
CA GLU A 415 -7.62 17.42 -35.64
C GLU A 415 -7.48 18.92 -35.97
N LYS A 416 -7.90 19.81 -35.06
CA LYS A 416 -7.89 21.28 -35.28
C LYS A 416 -6.81 21.99 -34.49
N PHE A 417 -6.56 21.54 -33.26
CA PHE A 417 -5.60 22.16 -32.35
C PHE A 417 -4.56 21.13 -31.93
N LYS A 418 -3.29 21.56 -31.91
CA LYS A 418 -2.17 20.74 -31.45
C LYS A 418 -2.38 20.42 -29.96
N VAL A 419 -2.60 19.14 -29.67
CA VAL A 419 -2.64 18.62 -28.29
C VAL A 419 -1.27 18.83 -27.65
N VAL A 420 -1.25 19.36 -26.43
CA VAL A 420 -0.05 19.47 -25.60
C VAL A 420 0.10 18.16 -24.84
N ASP A 421 1.01 17.29 -25.30
CA ASP A 421 1.27 16.01 -24.64
C ASP A 421 2.05 16.24 -23.34
N VAL A 422 1.42 15.93 -22.20
CA VAL A 422 1.86 16.30 -20.85
C VAL A 422 3.20 15.66 -20.44
N LYS A 423 3.68 14.68 -21.21
CA LYS A 423 4.95 13.96 -21.00
C LYS A 423 6.19 14.86 -20.94
N ASP A 424 6.19 15.99 -21.63
CA ASP A 424 7.33 16.93 -21.62
C ASP A 424 7.32 17.89 -20.40
N VAL A 425 6.25 17.93 -19.58
CA VAL A 425 6.11 18.88 -18.45
C VAL A 425 5.56 18.18 -17.19
N GLY A 426 6.39 17.33 -16.57
CA GLY A 426 6.44 17.06 -15.11
C GLY A 426 5.25 16.37 -14.41
N SER A 427 4.06 16.34 -15.00
CA SER A 427 2.81 16.05 -14.28
C SER A 427 2.62 14.58 -13.88
N GLU A 428 3.29 13.63 -14.53
CA GLU A 428 3.12 12.19 -14.24
C GLU A 428 3.34 11.86 -12.75
N LYS A 429 4.32 12.49 -12.09
CA LYS A 429 4.52 12.32 -10.64
C LYS A 429 3.31 12.83 -9.85
N GLU A 430 2.83 14.03 -10.12
CA GLU A 430 1.75 14.62 -9.32
C GLU A 430 0.40 13.95 -9.60
N GLN A 431 0.08 13.61 -10.85
CA GLN A 431 -1.18 12.95 -11.21
C GLN A 431 -1.22 11.49 -10.75
N ALA A 432 -0.11 10.74 -10.88
CA ALA A 432 -0.05 9.36 -10.38
C ALA A 432 -0.08 9.30 -8.85
N LEU A 433 0.60 10.23 -8.15
CA LEU A 433 0.52 10.34 -6.68
C LEU A 433 -0.82 10.92 -6.22
N ALA A 434 -1.51 11.76 -7.01
CA ALA A 434 -2.88 12.20 -6.73
C ALA A 434 -3.87 11.03 -6.76
N SER A 435 -3.71 10.07 -7.69
CA SER A 435 -4.50 8.83 -7.68
C SER A 435 -4.21 7.91 -6.47
N LEU A 436 -3.09 8.14 -5.77
CA LEU A 436 -2.73 7.49 -4.51
C LEU A 436 -2.96 8.38 -3.28
N GLN A 437 -3.46 9.61 -3.43
CA GLN A 437 -3.99 10.35 -2.30
C GLN A 437 -5.19 9.56 -1.77
N VAL A 438 -4.99 8.94 -0.61
CA VAL A 438 -6.00 8.23 0.17
C VAL A 438 -7.30 9.03 0.10
N GLU A 439 -8.35 8.45 -0.50
CA GLU A 439 -9.70 9.01 -0.52
C GLU A 439 -9.95 9.51 0.90
N LYS A 440 -10.07 10.83 1.06
CA LYS A 440 -9.83 11.50 2.35
C LYS A 440 -11.06 11.32 3.23
N GLN A 441 -11.28 10.06 3.66
CA GLN A 441 -12.45 9.56 4.36
C GLN A 441 -12.69 10.51 5.50
N SER A 442 -13.73 11.33 5.36
CA SER A 442 -13.79 12.57 6.12
C SER A 442 -13.69 12.25 7.61
N ASP A 443 -12.93 13.06 8.33
CA ASP A 443 -12.70 12.81 9.76
C ASP A 443 -14.02 12.69 10.53
N TRP A 444 -15.06 13.38 10.03
CA TRP A 444 -16.46 13.20 10.39
C TRP A 444 -17.01 11.79 10.12
N LYS A 445 -16.88 11.23 8.91
CA LYS A 445 -17.32 9.87 8.56
C LYS A 445 -16.60 8.80 9.39
N LEU A 446 -15.31 8.99 9.70
CA LEU A 446 -14.54 8.10 10.57
C LEU A 446 -14.95 8.24 12.05
N ALA A 447 -15.13 9.48 12.53
CA ALA A 447 -15.63 9.74 13.88
C ALA A 447 -17.04 9.18 14.07
N VAL A 448 -17.95 9.36 13.11
CA VAL A 448 -19.29 8.76 13.12
C VAL A 448 -19.20 7.23 13.16
N GLN A 449 -18.36 6.59 12.36
CA GLN A 449 -18.19 5.12 12.43
C GLN A 449 -17.62 4.62 13.77
N TYR A 450 -16.82 5.43 14.46
CA TYR A 450 -16.21 5.07 15.75
C TYR A 450 -17.11 5.39 16.96
N PHE A 451 -17.84 6.51 16.92
CA PHE A 451 -18.68 7.03 18.01
C PHE A 451 -20.17 6.70 17.87
N ALA A 452 -20.68 6.24 16.70
CA ALA A 452 -22.05 5.71 16.56
C ALA A 452 -22.24 4.31 17.18
N ASN A 453 -21.58 4.06 18.31
CA ASN A 453 -21.77 2.89 19.15
C ASN A 453 -22.96 3.14 20.09
N PHE A 454 -23.83 2.14 20.26
CA PHE A 454 -24.95 2.18 21.20
C PHE A 454 -24.57 2.71 22.59
N THR A 455 -23.38 2.38 23.11
CA THR A 455 -22.90 2.91 24.40
C THR A 455 -22.82 4.43 24.40
N VAL A 456 -22.18 5.03 23.39
CA VAL A 456 -21.99 6.50 23.30
C VAL A 456 -23.36 7.18 23.10
N ILE A 457 -24.18 6.65 22.19
CA ILE A 457 -25.53 7.17 21.90
C ILE A 457 -26.41 7.12 23.16
N SER A 458 -26.41 5.99 23.89
CA SER A 458 -27.14 5.83 25.15
C SER A 458 -26.63 6.77 26.24
N THR A 459 -25.32 7.02 26.30
CA THR A 459 -24.72 7.97 27.28
C THR A 459 -25.23 9.39 27.01
N ILE A 460 -25.21 9.81 25.74
CA ILE A 460 -25.70 11.12 25.31
C ILE A 460 -27.19 11.26 25.60
N LEU A 461 -28.01 10.26 25.25
CA LEU A 461 -29.46 10.29 25.51
C LEU A 461 -29.79 10.33 27.01
N MET A 462 -29.09 9.57 27.86
CA MET A 462 -29.28 9.62 29.31
C MET A 462 -28.82 10.96 29.91
N GLY A 463 -27.70 11.51 29.45
CA GLY A 463 -27.23 12.83 29.89
C GLY A 463 -28.20 13.94 29.49
N LEU A 464 -28.71 13.90 28.26
CA LEU A 464 -29.70 14.87 27.75
C LEU A 464 -31.04 14.74 28.48
N TYR A 465 -31.47 13.51 28.81
CA TYR A 465 -32.62 13.26 29.69
C TYR A 465 -32.45 13.90 31.08
N VAL A 466 -31.30 13.70 31.74
CA VAL A 466 -31.02 14.31 33.06
C VAL A 466 -30.96 15.84 32.97
N VAL A 467 -30.32 16.41 31.93
CA VAL A 467 -30.28 17.86 31.71
C VAL A 467 -31.69 18.43 31.49
N VAL A 468 -32.54 17.77 30.71
CA VAL A 468 -33.96 18.16 30.55
C VAL A 468 -34.73 18.02 31.85
N HIS A 469 -34.46 16.98 32.66
CA HIS A 469 -35.08 16.80 33.97
C HIS A 469 -34.71 17.94 34.93
N ILE A 470 -33.44 18.37 34.94
CA ILE A 470 -32.96 19.51 35.73
C ILE A 470 -33.63 20.83 35.26
N PHE A 471 -33.75 21.06 33.95
CA PHE A 471 -34.41 22.26 33.43
C PHE A 471 -35.94 22.29 33.62
N LEU A 472 -36.59 21.13 33.85
CA LEU A 472 -38.02 21.02 34.10
C LEU A 472 -38.38 20.84 35.59
N ALA A 473 -37.40 20.58 36.45
CA ALA A 473 -37.59 20.55 37.89
C ALA A 473 -37.95 21.96 38.40
N MET A 474 -39.11 22.10 39.03
CA MET A 474 -39.44 23.33 39.76
C MET A 474 -38.66 23.36 41.08
N PRO A 475 -38.23 24.54 41.56
CA PRO A 475 -37.56 24.67 42.86
C PRO A 475 -38.52 24.27 43.98
N SER A 476 -38.40 23.03 44.46
CA SER A 476 -39.19 22.50 45.58
C SER A 476 -38.56 22.88 46.92
N THR A 477 -39.38 22.92 47.97
CA THR A 477 -38.93 23.28 49.32
C THR A 477 -38.17 22.15 49.98
N ILE A 478 -36.88 22.40 50.26
CA ILE A 478 -35.94 21.68 51.14
C ILE A 478 -36.60 20.60 52.01
N GLN A 479 -36.35 19.33 51.68
CA GLN A 479 -36.78 18.15 52.45
C GLN A 479 -35.73 17.02 52.44
N GLY A 480 -34.46 17.32 52.12
CA GLY A 480 -33.39 16.33 52.04
C GLY A 480 -32.30 16.44 53.12
N LEU A 481 -31.21 15.69 52.91
CA LEU A 481 -29.96 15.76 53.68
C LEU A 481 -29.05 16.91 53.19
N GLU A 482 -29.66 18.05 52.89
CA GLU A 482 -29.01 19.22 52.30
C GLU A 482 -28.09 19.91 53.32
N PHE A 483 -26.78 19.95 53.03
CA PHE A 483 -25.81 20.75 53.77
C PHE A 483 -25.26 21.86 52.86
N GLY A 484 -25.08 23.06 53.42
CA GLY A 484 -24.96 24.31 52.67
C GLY A 484 -24.00 24.26 51.46
N GLY A 485 -24.58 24.20 50.25
CA GLY A 485 -23.86 24.18 48.98
C GLY A 485 -23.76 22.82 48.28
N LEU A 486 -24.32 21.74 48.85
CA LEU A 486 -24.33 20.41 48.24
C LEU A 486 -25.72 19.74 48.34
N ASP A 487 -26.41 19.63 47.21
CA ASP A 487 -27.54 18.72 47.06
C ASP A 487 -27.03 17.28 47.03
N LEU A 488 -27.70 16.39 47.77
CA LEU A 488 -27.53 14.94 47.68
C LEU A 488 -28.74 14.35 46.95
N PRO A 489 -28.61 13.22 46.22
CA PRO A 489 -29.75 12.67 45.49
C PRO A 489 -30.79 12.09 46.47
N ASP A 490 -32.01 12.62 46.42
CA ASP A 490 -33.11 12.26 47.33
C ASP A 490 -33.70 10.87 47.02
N SER A 491 -33.49 10.37 45.80
CA SER A 491 -33.97 9.05 45.37
C SER A 491 -32.85 8.05 45.11
N ILE A 492 -33.06 6.80 45.55
CA ILE A 492 -32.24 5.64 45.15
C ILE A 492 -32.16 5.53 43.62
N GLY A 493 -33.22 5.93 42.91
CA GLY A 493 -33.23 5.97 41.45
C GLY A 493 -32.23 6.97 40.87
N GLU A 494 -32.06 8.13 41.49
CA GLU A 494 -31.11 9.17 41.08
C GLU A 494 -29.67 8.76 41.38
N VAL A 495 -29.40 8.19 42.56
CA VAL A 495 -28.09 7.60 42.89
C VAL A 495 -27.68 6.56 41.83
N VAL A 496 -28.61 5.68 41.43
CA VAL A 496 -28.36 4.66 40.40
C VAL A 496 -28.18 5.28 39.01
N VAL A 497 -29.01 6.26 38.61
CA VAL A 497 -28.90 6.94 37.31
C VAL A 497 -27.57 7.71 37.21
N CYS A 498 -27.17 8.44 38.25
CA CYS A 498 -25.89 9.14 38.31
C CYS A 498 -24.71 8.16 38.28
N GLY A 499 -24.76 7.07 39.05
CA GLY A 499 -23.72 6.03 39.03
C GLY A 499 -23.56 5.36 37.66
N VAL A 500 -24.67 5.08 36.97
CA VAL A 500 -24.67 4.57 35.59
C VAL A 500 -24.12 5.60 34.61
N LEU A 501 -24.48 6.88 34.74
CA LEU A 501 -23.96 7.95 33.89
C LEU A 501 -22.47 8.19 34.07
N VAL A 502 -21.93 8.12 35.30
CA VAL A 502 -20.48 8.20 35.55
C VAL A 502 -19.75 7.03 34.88
N LEU A 503 -20.20 5.79 35.10
CA LEU A 503 -19.59 4.58 34.50
C LEU A 503 -19.70 4.53 32.97
N GLN A 504 -20.73 5.17 32.40
CA GLN A 504 -20.87 5.33 30.94
C GLN A 504 -19.95 6.46 30.42
N GLY A 505 -19.93 7.61 31.11
CA GLY A 505 -19.09 8.77 30.77
C GLY A 505 -17.60 8.45 30.80
N GLU A 506 -17.13 7.69 31.80
CA GLU A 506 -15.76 7.19 31.89
C GLU A 506 -15.36 6.38 30.63
N ARG A 507 -16.25 5.46 30.20
CA ARG A 507 -16.04 4.65 28.98
C ARG A 507 -16.03 5.50 27.72
N VAL A 508 -16.87 6.53 27.64
CA VAL A 508 -16.86 7.49 26.51
C VAL A 508 -15.58 8.32 26.51
N MET A 509 -15.11 8.82 27.67
CA MET A 509 -13.84 9.54 27.80
C MET A 509 -12.64 8.67 27.39
N HIS A 510 -12.63 7.39 27.77
CA HIS A 510 -11.59 6.45 27.35
C HIS A 510 -11.65 6.15 25.83
N LEU A 511 -12.84 6.11 25.22
CA LEU A 511 -13.00 6.01 23.76
C LEU A 511 -12.49 7.27 23.05
N ILE A 512 -12.80 8.47 23.57
CA ILE A 512 -12.32 9.77 23.05
C ILE A 512 -10.80 9.85 23.18
N SER A 513 -10.23 9.51 24.33
CA SER A 513 -8.78 9.49 24.57
C SER A 513 -8.07 8.58 23.56
N ARG A 514 -8.57 7.36 23.33
CA ARG A 514 -8.05 6.44 22.29
C ARG A 514 -8.15 7.01 20.88
N PHE A 515 -9.23 7.72 20.56
CA PHE A 515 -9.37 8.39 19.26
C PHE A 515 -8.34 9.53 19.11
N MET A 516 -8.20 10.40 20.11
CA MET A 516 -7.23 11.49 20.12
C MET A 516 -5.78 10.96 20.06
N GLN A 517 -5.46 9.91 20.81
CA GLN A 517 -4.17 9.23 20.70
C GLN A 517 -3.95 8.69 19.27
N ALA A 518 -4.93 7.99 18.67
CA ALA A 518 -4.82 7.48 17.31
C ALA A 518 -4.65 8.59 16.24
N ARG A 519 -5.11 9.82 16.53
CA ARG A 519 -4.90 11.01 15.68
C ARG A 519 -3.46 11.52 15.77
N VAL A 520 -2.90 11.63 16.97
CA VAL A 520 -1.48 12.02 17.20
C VAL A 520 -0.52 11.04 16.52
N HIS A 521 -0.81 9.74 16.55
CA HIS A 521 0.05 8.71 15.95
C HIS A 521 0.04 8.68 14.42
N LYS A 522 -0.86 9.40 13.76
CA LYS A 522 -0.85 9.54 12.28
C LYS A 522 0.22 10.54 11.78
N VAL A 523 1.10 11.02 12.67
CA VAL A 523 2.13 12.05 12.41
C VAL A 523 3.54 11.56 12.78
N SER A 524 3.69 10.42 13.46
CA SER A 524 4.95 9.99 14.10
C SER A 524 5.60 8.74 13.47
N GLY A 525 5.62 8.65 12.15
CA GLY A 525 6.36 7.62 11.41
C GLY A 525 6.87 8.19 10.07
N ASP A 526 7.88 7.56 9.48
CA ASP A 526 8.60 7.99 8.26
C ASP A 526 7.73 8.21 7.00
N HIS A 527 6.44 7.88 7.05
CA HIS A 527 5.50 8.04 5.95
C HIS A 527 5.28 9.52 5.60
N GLY A 528 5.69 9.92 4.39
CA GLY A 528 5.55 11.30 3.93
C GLY A 528 6.62 12.26 4.44
N VAL A 529 7.74 11.77 4.99
CA VAL A 529 8.96 12.56 5.13
C VAL A 529 9.43 12.95 3.72
N LYS A 530 9.27 14.23 3.36
CA LYS A 530 9.77 14.77 2.09
C LYS A 530 11.29 14.62 2.03
N ALA A 531 11.80 14.23 0.87
CA ALA A 531 13.24 14.18 0.65
C ALA A 531 13.89 15.57 0.80
N THR A 532 15.14 15.57 1.25
CA THR A 532 15.95 16.79 1.41
C THR A 532 17.16 16.81 0.47
N GLY A 533 17.65 18.02 0.16
CA GLY A 533 18.81 18.25 -0.71
C GLY A 533 18.48 18.33 -2.21
N ASP A 534 19.52 18.58 -3.02
CA ASP A 534 19.46 18.70 -4.47
C ASP A 534 20.20 17.56 -5.19
N GLY A 535 19.64 17.02 -6.27
CA GLY A 535 20.20 15.90 -7.02
C GLY A 535 19.16 14.89 -7.50
N TRP A 536 19.55 13.61 -7.54
CA TRP A 536 18.68 12.48 -7.90
C TRP A 536 17.71 12.15 -6.77
N LEU A 537 16.42 12.41 -7.00
CA LEU A 537 15.31 12.14 -6.10
C LEU A 537 14.61 10.85 -6.50
N LEU A 538 14.68 9.83 -5.64
CA LEU A 538 13.92 8.58 -5.80
C LEU A 538 12.63 8.64 -4.95
N THR A 539 11.48 8.59 -5.62
CA THR A 539 10.16 8.44 -5.01
C THR A 539 9.61 7.05 -5.33
N VAL A 540 9.24 6.29 -4.30
CA VAL A 540 8.62 4.96 -4.42
C VAL A 540 7.25 5.01 -3.75
N ALA A 541 6.19 4.64 -4.46
CA ALA A 541 4.88 4.42 -3.87
C ALA A 541 4.52 2.93 -3.90
N LEU A 542 4.17 2.40 -2.72
CA LEU A 542 3.74 1.03 -2.49
C LEU A 542 2.22 1.00 -2.47
N VAL A 543 1.62 0.37 -3.48
CA VAL A 543 0.17 0.32 -3.64
C VAL A 543 -0.40 -0.86 -2.88
N GLU A 544 -0.15 -2.08 -3.37
CA GLU A 544 -0.66 -3.32 -2.79
C GLU A 544 0.28 -4.51 -3.01
N GLY A 545 0.05 -5.59 -2.27
CA GLY A 545 0.71 -6.88 -2.44
C GLY A 545 -0.35 -7.97 -2.67
N THR A 546 0.05 -9.04 -3.35
CA THR A 546 -0.84 -10.16 -3.70
C THR A 546 -0.19 -11.51 -3.43
N ASN A 547 -0.99 -12.46 -2.96
CA ASN A 547 -0.59 -13.83 -2.63
C ASN A 547 0.68 -13.90 -1.75
N LEU A 548 0.82 -13.06 -0.72
CA LEU A 548 1.97 -13.16 0.18
C LEU A 548 1.88 -14.46 1.01
N PRO A 549 2.99 -15.19 1.20
CA PRO A 549 2.99 -16.46 1.92
C PRO A 549 2.63 -16.30 3.39
N THR A 550 2.10 -17.37 3.98
CA THR A 550 1.80 -17.48 5.42
C THR A 550 2.83 -18.39 6.08
N VAL A 551 3.58 -17.85 7.04
CA VAL A 551 4.58 -18.62 7.81
C VAL A 551 3.96 -19.18 9.10
N ASP A 552 3.09 -18.39 9.74
CA ASP A 552 2.56 -18.69 11.07
C ASP A 552 1.41 -19.72 11.08
N LEU A 553 1.32 -20.49 12.18
CA LEU A 553 0.30 -21.51 12.45
C LEU A 553 -1.12 -20.94 12.58
N SER A 554 -1.26 -19.61 12.59
CA SER A 554 -2.54 -18.89 12.53
C SER A 554 -3.15 -18.79 11.12
N CYS A 555 -2.40 -19.16 10.07
CA CYS A 555 -2.76 -18.98 8.65
C CYS A 555 -2.98 -17.52 8.23
N LEU A 556 -2.40 -16.55 8.94
CA LEU A 556 -2.58 -15.11 8.71
C LEU A 556 -1.27 -14.35 8.90
N SER A 557 -0.62 -13.95 7.80
CA SER A 557 0.60 -13.13 7.82
C SER A 557 0.31 -11.69 8.24
N ASP A 558 1.27 -11.05 8.89
CA ASP A 558 1.30 -9.65 9.28
C ASP A 558 2.36 -8.87 8.45
N PRO A 559 2.21 -8.73 7.11
CA PRO A 559 3.32 -8.33 6.24
C PRO A 559 3.71 -6.85 6.33
N TYR A 560 5.00 -6.59 6.13
CA TYR A 560 5.56 -5.26 5.84
C TYR A 560 6.69 -5.35 4.80
N VAL A 561 7.03 -4.21 4.18
CA VAL A 561 8.04 -4.08 3.12
C VAL A 561 9.17 -3.16 3.59
N VAL A 562 10.41 -3.52 3.29
CA VAL A 562 11.60 -2.68 3.45
C VAL A 562 12.19 -2.38 2.09
N PHE A 563 12.41 -1.09 1.81
CA PHE A 563 13.06 -0.56 0.62
C PHE A 563 14.47 -0.11 0.97
N THR A 564 15.48 -0.58 0.25
CA THR A 564 16.89 -0.24 0.47
C THR A 564 17.51 0.35 -0.79
N CYS A 565 18.07 1.56 -0.69
CA CYS A 565 18.72 2.26 -1.79
C CYS A 565 19.97 2.98 -1.27
N ASN A 566 21.13 2.71 -1.88
CA ASN A 566 22.43 3.29 -1.49
C ASN A 566 22.71 3.26 0.03
N GLY A 567 22.40 2.13 0.69
CA GLY A 567 22.58 1.94 2.13
C GLY A 567 21.51 2.57 3.04
N LYS A 568 20.65 3.45 2.53
CA LYS A 568 19.49 3.97 3.28
C LYS A 568 18.30 3.01 3.17
N THR A 569 17.62 2.77 4.29
CA THR A 569 16.42 1.91 4.39
C THR A 569 15.16 2.73 4.70
N ARG A 570 14.03 2.39 4.08
CA ARG A 570 12.68 2.90 4.43
C ARG A 570 11.72 1.72 4.63
N THR A 571 10.85 1.78 5.63
CA THR A 571 9.99 0.66 6.04
C THR A 571 8.50 1.04 5.96
N SER A 572 7.68 0.17 5.39
CA SER A 572 6.22 0.37 5.31
C SER A 572 5.53 0.11 6.64
N SER A 573 4.28 0.57 6.80
CA SER A 573 3.45 0.13 7.91
C SER A 573 3.11 -1.37 7.80
N ILE A 574 2.93 -2.02 8.95
CA ILE A 574 2.61 -3.46 9.06
C ILE A 574 1.10 -3.67 8.80
N LYS A 575 0.76 -4.60 7.91
CA LYS A 575 -0.63 -4.85 7.48
C LYS A 575 -1.16 -6.16 8.06
N PHE A 576 -1.33 -6.15 9.38
CA PHE A 576 -1.76 -7.31 10.17
C PHE A 576 -2.89 -8.13 9.53
N GLN A 577 -2.69 -9.45 9.49
CA GLN A 577 -3.62 -10.49 9.05
C GLN A 577 -4.12 -10.36 7.61
N LYS A 578 -3.20 -10.16 6.65
CA LYS A 578 -3.51 -10.01 5.21
C LYS A 578 -2.47 -10.66 4.30
N ALA A 579 -2.89 -11.68 3.53
CA ALA A 579 -2.12 -12.20 2.40
C ALA A 579 -2.11 -11.23 1.19
N ASP A 580 -3.16 -10.41 1.06
CA ASP A 580 -3.32 -9.38 0.02
C ASP A 580 -3.39 -7.97 0.67
N PRO A 581 -2.27 -7.44 1.17
CA PRO A 581 -2.23 -6.15 1.84
C PRO A 581 -2.35 -4.95 0.88
N ARG A 582 -3.01 -3.89 1.34
CA ARG A 582 -3.01 -2.56 0.71
C ARG A 582 -2.28 -1.57 1.61
N TRP A 583 -1.32 -0.84 1.04
CA TRP A 583 -0.54 0.20 1.71
C TRP A 583 -1.00 1.59 1.29
N ASN A 584 -0.92 1.91 0.00
CA ASN A 584 -1.03 3.26 -0.53
C ASN A 584 -0.11 4.25 0.20
N GLU A 585 1.15 3.85 0.38
CA GLU A 585 2.18 4.59 1.10
C GLU A 585 3.26 5.10 0.15
N ILE A 586 3.76 6.31 0.39
CA ILE A 586 4.76 6.99 -0.45
C ILE A 586 6.02 7.20 0.39
N PHE A 587 7.17 6.81 -0.18
CA PHE A 587 8.49 6.92 0.42
C PHE A 587 9.38 7.76 -0.50
N GLU A 588 10.07 8.74 0.07
CA GLU A 588 11.12 9.49 -0.63
C GLU A 588 12.48 9.25 0.03
N PHE A 589 13.48 9.07 -0.81
CA PHE A 589 14.89 9.03 -0.42
C PHE A 589 15.51 10.40 -0.70
N ASP A 590 16.35 10.90 0.21
CA ASP A 590 17.04 12.18 0.05
C ASP A 590 17.83 12.26 -1.25
N ALA A 591 17.99 13.47 -1.77
CA ALA A 591 18.60 13.67 -3.06
C ALA A 591 20.07 13.22 -3.08
N MET A 592 20.45 12.43 -4.08
CA MET A 592 21.79 11.86 -4.25
C MET A 592 22.56 12.62 -5.33
N ASP A 593 23.85 12.93 -5.12
CA ASP A 593 24.72 13.49 -6.17
C ASP A 593 24.81 12.57 -7.40
N ASP A 594 24.78 11.26 -7.15
CA ASP A 594 25.07 10.18 -8.08
C ASP A 594 23.79 9.35 -8.33
N PRO A 595 23.44 8.99 -9.59
CA PRO A 595 22.23 8.24 -9.86
C PRO A 595 22.28 6.84 -9.23
N PRO A 596 21.16 6.35 -8.64
CA PRO A 596 21.09 5.00 -8.11
C PRO A 596 21.16 3.96 -9.23
N SER A 597 21.72 2.81 -8.88
CA SER A 597 21.88 1.65 -9.77
C SER A 597 20.79 0.60 -9.53
N THR A 598 20.49 0.33 -8.25
CA THR A 598 19.46 -0.63 -7.82
C THR A 598 18.62 -0.09 -6.66
N LEU A 599 17.42 -0.65 -6.54
CA LEU A 599 16.55 -0.57 -5.37
C LEU A 599 16.24 -2.01 -4.94
N ASP A 600 16.65 -2.38 -3.73
CA ASP A 600 16.32 -3.67 -3.13
C ASP A 600 15.02 -3.56 -2.32
N VAL A 601 14.15 -4.57 -2.47
CA VAL A 601 12.82 -4.61 -1.85
C VAL A 601 12.63 -5.98 -1.19
N GLU A 602 12.51 -6.01 0.13
CA GLU A 602 12.30 -7.25 0.89
C GLU A 602 10.99 -7.18 1.69
N VAL A 603 10.23 -8.28 1.69
CA VAL A 603 8.93 -8.40 2.37
C VAL A 603 9.06 -9.39 3.52
N PHE A 604 8.54 -9.04 4.69
CA PHE A 604 8.68 -9.81 5.92
C PHE A 604 7.34 -10.06 6.61
N ASP A 605 7.26 -11.14 7.38
CA ASP A 605 6.21 -11.35 8.38
C ASP A 605 6.59 -10.65 9.70
N PHE A 606 5.63 -9.98 10.36
CA PHE A 606 5.87 -9.36 11.67
C PHE A 606 5.34 -10.22 12.82
N ASP A 607 6.22 -11.01 13.44
CA ASP A 607 5.85 -11.81 14.60
C ASP A 607 5.99 -11.08 15.94
N GLY A 608 6.99 -10.21 16.08
CA GLY A 608 7.16 -9.37 17.25
C GLY A 608 8.38 -8.44 17.15
N PRO A 609 8.52 -7.48 18.09
CA PRO A 609 9.67 -6.57 18.13
C PRO A 609 11.03 -7.26 18.35
N PHE A 610 11.01 -8.49 18.86
CA PHE A 610 12.20 -9.31 19.15
C PHE A 610 12.13 -10.72 18.50
N ASP A 611 11.30 -10.92 17.48
CA ASP A 611 11.29 -12.16 16.69
C ASP A 611 12.16 -11.98 15.43
N GLU A 612 12.79 -13.05 14.94
CA GLU A 612 13.59 -13.01 13.70
C GLU A 612 12.66 -12.87 12.48
N ALA A 613 12.63 -11.68 11.87
CA ALA A 613 11.71 -11.34 10.78
C ALA A 613 11.89 -12.25 9.56
N VAL A 614 10.94 -13.18 9.36
CA VAL A 614 10.99 -14.17 8.29
C VAL A 614 10.73 -13.51 6.93
N SER A 615 11.67 -13.68 6.00
CA SER A 615 11.55 -13.16 4.63
C SER A 615 10.48 -13.92 3.87
N LEU A 616 9.36 -13.24 3.58
CA LEU A 616 8.26 -13.73 2.74
C LEU A 616 8.66 -13.72 1.25
N GLY A 617 9.52 -12.78 0.86
CA GLY A 617 10.13 -12.73 -0.47
C GLY A 617 10.92 -11.45 -0.71
N HIS A 618 11.90 -11.51 -1.61
CA HIS A 618 12.78 -10.39 -1.97
C HIS A 618 12.73 -10.11 -3.48
N THR A 619 13.02 -8.88 -3.90
CA THR A 619 13.21 -8.55 -5.32
C THR A 619 14.13 -7.34 -5.47
N GLN A 620 14.88 -7.28 -6.58
CA GLN A 620 15.82 -6.20 -6.86
C GLN A 620 15.45 -5.55 -8.19
N ILE A 621 15.24 -4.23 -8.15
CA ILE A 621 14.90 -3.41 -9.31
C ILE A 621 16.19 -2.71 -9.76
N ASN A 622 16.51 -2.79 -11.05
CA ASN A 622 17.78 -2.28 -11.60
C ASN A 622 17.51 -1.13 -12.59
N PHE A 623 17.85 0.09 -12.16
CA PHE A 623 17.59 1.34 -12.90
C PHE A 623 18.48 1.54 -14.13
N VAL A 624 19.39 0.60 -14.42
CA VAL A 624 20.22 0.59 -15.64
C VAL A 624 19.70 -0.42 -16.67
N ARG A 625 18.87 -1.38 -16.24
CA ARG A 625 18.24 -2.43 -17.09
C ARG A 625 16.79 -2.13 -17.44
N SER A 626 16.07 -1.40 -16.57
CA SER A 626 14.70 -0.93 -16.79
C SER A 626 14.70 0.51 -17.29
N ASN A 627 13.79 0.84 -18.21
CA ASN A 627 13.46 2.23 -18.52
C ASN A 627 12.61 2.83 -17.39
N ILE A 628 12.82 4.10 -17.04
CA ILE A 628 12.13 4.75 -15.91
C ILE A 628 10.62 4.84 -16.19
N SER A 629 10.21 5.11 -17.43
CA SER A 629 8.79 5.13 -17.83
C SER A 629 8.08 3.79 -17.58
N ASP A 630 8.78 2.67 -17.72
CA ASP A 630 8.23 1.32 -17.54
C ASP A 630 8.02 0.97 -16.05
N LEU A 631 8.60 1.77 -15.13
CA LEU A 631 8.49 1.61 -13.68
C LEU A 631 7.44 2.55 -13.03
N SER A 632 6.79 3.40 -13.84
CA SER A 632 5.76 4.35 -13.39
C SER A 632 4.54 3.66 -12.78
N ASP A 633 4.14 2.48 -13.29
CA ASP A 633 3.09 1.64 -12.72
C ASP A 633 3.35 0.14 -13.01
N VAL A 634 3.96 -0.59 -12.06
CA VAL A 634 4.55 -1.92 -12.33
C VAL A 634 4.23 -2.97 -11.25
N TRP A 635 3.91 -4.18 -11.72
CA TRP A 635 3.78 -5.37 -10.88
C TRP A 635 5.08 -6.17 -10.85
N VAL A 636 5.78 -6.16 -9.72
CA VAL A 636 7.09 -6.80 -9.53
C VAL A 636 6.91 -8.14 -8.82
N PRO A 637 7.35 -9.27 -9.41
CA PRO A 637 7.32 -10.56 -8.74
C PRO A 637 8.39 -10.66 -7.65
N LEU A 638 8.05 -11.37 -6.58
CA LEU A 638 8.98 -11.69 -5.49
C LEU A 638 9.72 -13.01 -5.76
N GLN A 639 10.97 -13.05 -5.31
CA GLN A 639 11.87 -14.21 -5.34
C GLN A 639 12.02 -14.78 -3.92
N GLY A 640 12.54 -16.01 -3.83
CA GLY A 640 12.57 -16.81 -2.61
C GLY A 640 11.55 -17.96 -2.66
N GLN A 641 11.81 -19.02 -1.91
CA GLN A 641 11.07 -20.29 -2.02
C GLN A 641 9.58 -20.14 -1.69
N LEU A 642 9.25 -19.37 -0.64
CA LEU A 642 7.88 -19.11 -0.20
C LEU A 642 7.12 -18.26 -1.24
N ALA A 643 7.71 -17.13 -1.65
CA ALA A 643 7.15 -16.25 -2.69
C ALA A 643 6.90 -16.96 -4.02
N GLN A 644 7.82 -17.81 -4.47
CA GLN A 644 7.69 -18.53 -5.74
C GLN A 644 6.60 -19.61 -5.67
N ALA A 645 6.43 -20.29 -4.54
CA ALA A 645 5.34 -21.24 -4.33
C ALA A 645 3.95 -20.55 -4.34
N CYS A 646 3.85 -19.34 -3.79
CA CYS A 646 2.61 -18.56 -3.75
C CYS A 646 2.40 -17.63 -4.97
N GLN A 647 3.37 -17.54 -5.91
CA GLN A 647 3.37 -16.59 -7.03
C GLN A 647 3.21 -15.12 -6.60
N SER A 648 3.85 -14.74 -5.48
CA SER A 648 3.69 -13.46 -4.81
C SER A 648 4.20 -12.27 -5.61
N LYS A 649 3.48 -11.13 -5.57
CA LYS A 649 3.84 -9.90 -6.30
C LYS A 649 3.51 -8.64 -5.49
N LEU A 650 4.32 -7.60 -5.69
CA LEU A 650 4.04 -6.24 -5.22
C LEU A 650 3.64 -5.34 -6.40
N HIS A 651 2.77 -4.37 -6.13
CA HIS A 651 2.40 -3.29 -7.03
C HIS A 651 3.08 -2.00 -6.58
N LEU A 652 4.00 -1.51 -7.42
CA LEU A 652 4.88 -0.38 -7.13
C LEU A 652 4.75 0.70 -8.22
N ARG A 653 4.93 1.96 -7.83
CA ARG A 653 5.11 3.10 -8.74
C ARG A 653 6.41 3.81 -8.38
N ILE A 654 7.34 3.91 -9.31
CA ILE A 654 8.70 4.39 -9.03
C ILE A 654 9.06 5.53 -9.98
N PHE A 655 9.41 6.67 -9.40
CA PHE A 655 9.81 7.87 -10.11
C PHE A 655 11.23 8.24 -9.69
N LEU A 656 12.13 8.40 -10.66
CA LEU A 656 13.51 8.83 -10.44
C LEU A 656 13.71 10.16 -11.17
N ASN A 657 13.54 11.25 -10.42
CA ASN A 657 13.60 12.61 -10.93
C ASN A 657 14.94 13.26 -10.57
N ASN A 658 15.25 14.43 -11.15
CA ASN A 658 16.45 15.18 -10.79
C ASN A 658 16.21 16.69 -10.68
N THR A 659 16.63 17.30 -9.57
CA THR A 659 16.46 18.75 -9.32
C THR A 659 17.53 19.62 -9.98
N ARG A 660 18.73 19.10 -10.28
CA ARG A 660 19.86 19.87 -10.85
C ARG A 660 19.90 19.91 -12.39
N GLY A 661 19.01 19.18 -13.07
CA GLY A 661 18.87 19.21 -14.53
C GLY A 661 20.15 18.87 -15.32
N SER A 662 20.42 19.60 -16.41
CA SER A 662 21.43 19.24 -17.41
C SER A 662 22.90 19.57 -17.04
N ASN A 663 23.16 20.22 -15.90
CA ASN A 663 24.53 20.59 -15.50
C ASN A 663 25.33 19.43 -14.87
N ILE A 664 24.65 18.37 -14.42
CA ILE A 664 25.20 17.28 -13.60
C ILE A 664 26.34 16.53 -14.30
N ILE A 665 26.24 16.34 -15.62
CA ILE A 665 27.31 15.70 -16.42
C ILE A 665 28.61 16.51 -16.29
N LYS A 666 28.54 17.84 -16.17
CA LYS A 666 29.71 18.71 -15.96
C LYS A 666 30.24 18.62 -14.53
N GLU A 667 29.36 18.62 -13.53
CA GLU A 667 29.73 18.47 -12.11
C GLU A 667 30.42 17.13 -11.84
N TYR A 668 29.79 16.03 -12.26
CA TYR A 668 30.34 14.68 -12.12
C TYR A 668 31.66 14.52 -12.87
N LEU A 669 31.78 15.01 -14.11
CA LEU A 669 33.06 14.99 -14.82
C LEU A 669 34.12 15.85 -14.12
N THR A 670 33.76 16.99 -13.51
CA THR A 670 34.70 17.83 -12.75
C THR A 670 35.17 17.14 -11.46
N LYS A 671 34.31 16.35 -10.80
CA LYS A 671 34.68 15.46 -9.68
C LYS A 671 35.64 14.37 -10.14
N MET A 672 35.28 13.62 -11.19
CA MET A 672 36.13 12.58 -11.78
C MET A 672 37.45 13.09 -12.37
N GLU A 673 37.52 14.33 -12.88
CA GLU A 673 38.76 14.95 -13.36
C GLU A 673 39.80 15.10 -12.24
N LYS A 674 39.36 15.38 -11.00
CA LYS A 674 40.24 15.44 -9.82
C LYS A 674 40.74 14.04 -9.45
N GLU A 675 39.85 13.06 -9.34
CA GLU A 675 40.16 11.69 -8.92
C GLU A 675 41.05 10.94 -9.95
N VAL A 676 40.69 11.02 -11.24
CA VAL A 676 41.46 10.41 -12.34
C VAL A 676 42.75 11.19 -12.64
N GLY A 677 42.85 12.46 -12.23
CA GLY A 677 44.02 13.31 -12.45
C GLY A 677 44.27 13.68 -13.91
N LYS A 678 43.22 13.68 -14.75
CA LYS A 678 43.32 13.95 -16.19
C LYS A 678 41.99 14.46 -16.74
N LYS A 679 42.05 15.48 -17.61
CA LYS A 679 40.86 16.14 -18.17
C LYS A 679 39.99 15.19 -19.02
N ILE A 680 38.71 15.05 -18.68
CA ILE A 680 37.76 14.12 -19.30
C ILE A 680 36.78 14.92 -20.17
N LYS A 681 37.02 14.93 -21.48
CA LYS A 681 36.16 15.66 -22.42
C LYS A 681 34.80 14.97 -22.57
N VAL A 682 33.73 15.73 -22.33
CA VAL A 682 32.35 15.39 -22.71
C VAL A 682 32.34 14.86 -24.16
N ARG A 683 31.78 13.67 -24.38
CA ARG A 683 31.66 13.06 -25.72
C ARG A 683 30.46 13.67 -26.46
N SER A 684 30.45 13.61 -27.80
CA SER A 684 29.34 14.21 -28.58
C SER A 684 28.02 13.46 -28.33
N PRO A 685 26.85 14.13 -28.41
CA PRO A 685 25.55 13.49 -28.20
C PRO A 685 25.30 12.27 -29.11
N GLN A 686 25.79 12.32 -30.35
CA GLN A 686 25.75 11.18 -31.29
C GLN A 686 26.57 9.98 -30.78
N THR A 687 27.77 10.22 -30.23
CA THR A 687 28.60 9.17 -29.61
C THR A 687 27.90 8.58 -28.39
N ASN A 688 27.27 9.43 -27.58
CA ASN A 688 26.57 8.99 -26.37
C ASN A 688 25.33 8.15 -26.71
N SER A 689 24.51 8.60 -27.66
CA SER A 689 23.34 7.84 -28.14
C SER A 689 23.74 6.50 -28.77
N ALA A 690 24.89 6.44 -29.46
CA ALA A 690 25.42 5.18 -29.99
C ALA A 690 25.84 4.21 -28.86
N PHE A 691 26.49 4.70 -27.81
CA PHE A 691 26.84 3.92 -26.61
C PHE A 691 25.59 3.42 -25.86
N GLN A 692 24.61 4.29 -25.61
CA GLN A 692 23.34 3.94 -24.98
C GLN A 692 22.61 2.84 -25.78
N LYS A 693 22.51 2.99 -27.11
CA LYS A 693 21.89 1.99 -28.00
C LYS A 693 22.66 0.66 -28.09
N LEU A 694 23.99 0.68 -27.94
CA LEU A 694 24.84 -0.52 -28.02
C LEU A 694 24.62 -1.49 -26.83
N PHE A 695 24.31 -0.94 -25.65
CA PHE A 695 24.10 -1.69 -24.42
C PHE A 695 22.66 -1.65 -23.87
N LYS A 696 21.74 -0.93 -24.55
CA LYS A 696 20.36 -0.66 -24.11
C LYS A 696 20.26 0.06 -22.76
N LEU A 697 21.02 1.14 -22.62
CA LEU A 697 21.10 1.94 -21.39
C LEU A 697 20.07 3.08 -21.42
N PRO A 698 19.58 3.52 -20.24
CA PRO A 698 18.65 4.64 -20.14
C PRO A 698 19.36 5.99 -20.42
N PRO A 699 18.61 7.06 -20.75
CA PRO A 699 19.19 8.26 -21.37
C PRO A 699 20.10 9.09 -20.46
N GLU A 700 20.10 8.84 -19.14
CA GLU A 700 20.96 9.51 -18.16
C GLU A 700 22.40 8.95 -18.17
N GLU A 701 22.60 7.74 -18.69
CA GLU A 701 23.90 7.05 -18.66
C GLU A 701 24.81 7.56 -19.80
N PHE A 702 26.05 7.96 -19.50
CA PHE A 702 26.94 8.61 -20.46
C PHE A 702 28.37 8.07 -20.49
N LEU A 703 28.94 8.01 -21.70
CA LEU A 703 30.28 7.47 -21.93
C LEU A 703 31.36 8.39 -21.37
N ILE A 704 31.95 8.00 -20.24
CA ILE A 704 33.10 8.66 -19.62
C ILE A 704 34.34 8.41 -20.49
N ASN A 705 34.66 7.14 -20.74
CA ASN A 705 35.84 6.78 -21.53
C ASN A 705 35.72 5.39 -22.18
N ASP A 706 36.59 5.13 -23.16
CA ASP A 706 36.61 3.88 -23.91
C ASP A 706 38.04 3.41 -24.20
N PHE A 707 38.28 2.10 -24.16
CA PHE A 707 39.60 1.49 -24.32
C PHE A 707 39.57 0.22 -25.19
N THR A 708 40.33 0.21 -26.28
CA THR A 708 40.59 -1.01 -27.06
C THR A 708 41.42 -2.00 -26.25
N CYS A 709 40.96 -3.24 -26.15
CA CYS A 709 41.59 -4.33 -25.39
C CYS A 709 41.21 -5.70 -25.98
N HIS A 710 41.76 -6.78 -25.42
CA HIS A 710 41.42 -8.15 -25.75
C HIS A 710 40.84 -8.88 -24.54
N LEU A 711 39.64 -9.45 -24.69
CA LEU A 711 39.01 -10.33 -23.71
C LEU A 711 39.55 -11.76 -23.87
N LYS A 712 40.21 -12.28 -22.82
CA LYS A 712 40.91 -13.58 -22.85
C LYS A 712 39.93 -14.75 -22.63
N ARG A 713 39.35 -15.28 -23.72
CA ARG A 713 38.51 -16.49 -23.74
C ARG A 713 39.31 -17.67 -24.35
N LYS A 714 38.65 -18.80 -24.69
CA LYS A 714 39.28 -19.94 -25.38
C LYS A 714 39.97 -19.54 -26.70
N MET A 715 39.42 -18.55 -27.41
CA MET A 715 40.16 -17.72 -28.37
C MET A 715 40.12 -16.27 -27.87
N PRO A 716 41.21 -15.48 -27.99
CA PRO A 716 41.19 -14.06 -27.64
C PRO A 716 40.19 -13.29 -28.51
N LEU A 717 39.33 -12.49 -27.90
CA LEU A 717 38.39 -11.63 -28.61
C LEU A 717 38.83 -10.18 -28.50
N GLN A 718 39.23 -9.58 -29.63
CA GLN A 718 39.50 -8.14 -29.71
C GLN A 718 38.18 -7.37 -29.57
N GLY A 719 38.21 -6.24 -28.85
CA GLY A 719 37.04 -5.38 -28.67
C GLY A 719 37.38 -4.06 -27.99
N ARG A 720 36.33 -3.39 -27.51
CA ARG A 720 36.42 -2.15 -26.72
C ARG A 720 35.68 -2.31 -25.40
N LEU A 721 36.33 -1.85 -24.35
CA LEU A 721 35.77 -1.67 -23.01
C LEU A 721 35.26 -0.23 -22.90
N PHE A 722 34.01 -0.06 -22.48
CA PHE A 722 33.33 1.22 -22.32
C PHE A 722 33.06 1.44 -20.83
N LEU A 723 33.40 2.63 -20.33
CA LEU A 723 33.27 2.99 -18.92
C LEU A 723 32.26 4.13 -18.78
N SER A 724 31.34 3.98 -17.84
CA SER A 724 30.28 4.94 -17.52
C SER A 724 30.10 5.06 -16.00
N ALA A 725 29.20 5.93 -15.55
CA ALA A 725 29.03 6.26 -14.13
C ALA A 725 28.52 5.08 -13.28
N ARG A 726 27.65 4.21 -13.84
CA ARG A 726 27.12 3.02 -13.15
C ARG A 726 27.66 1.70 -13.68
N ILE A 727 28.13 1.66 -14.94
CA ILE A 727 28.57 0.41 -15.61
C ILE A 727 29.99 0.41 -16.18
N ILE A 728 30.47 -0.82 -16.34
CA ILE A 728 31.59 -1.21 -17.20
C ILE A 728 31.07 -2.25 -18.22
N GLY A 729 31.20 -1.94 -19.52
CA GLY A 729 30.67 -2.76 -20.61
C GLY A 729 31.74 -3.16 -21.62
N PHE A 730 31.62 -4.35 -22.21
CA PHE A 730 32.50 -4.83 -23.28
C PHE A 730 31.70 -5.11 -24.55
N HIS A 731 32.23 -4.65 -25.69
CA HIS A 731 31.74 -5.00 -27.02
C HIS A 731 32.90 -5.43 -27.91
N GLY A 732 32.78 -6.61 -28.52
CA GLY A 732 33.65 -7.09 -29.59
C GLY A 732 32.83 -7.73 -30.71
N ASP A 733 33.30 -7.61 -31.95
CA ASP A 733 32.72 -8.25 -33.14
C ASP A 733 33.80 -9.11 -33.80
N LEU A 734 33.50 -10.38 -34.04
CA LEU A 734 34.40 -11.33 -34.69
C LEU A 734 33.60 -12.10 -35.75
N PHE A 735 33.90 -11.84 -37.03
CA PHE A 735 33.18 -12.39 -38.18
C PHE A 735 31.65 -12.16 -38.16
N GLY A 736 31.18 -11.04 -37.58
CA GLY A 736 29.76 -10.72 -37.44
C GLY A 736 29.12 -11.23 -36.14
N HIS A 737 29.81 -12.08 -35.37
CA HIS A 737 29.36 -12.53 -34.06
C HIS A 737 29.69 -11.49 -32.99
N LYS A 738 28.72 -10.61 -32.74
CA LYS A 738 28.79 -9.56 -31.72
C LYS A 738 28.66 -10.15 -30.31
N THR A 739 29.66 -9.90 -29.47
CA THR A 739 29.66 -10.22 -28.04
C THR A 739 29.52 -8.91 -27.27
N ASN A 740 28.35 -8.68 -26.66
CA ASN A 740 28.04 -7.50 -25.85
C ASN A 740 27.64 -7.96 -24.45
N PHE A 741 28.23 -7.37 -23.41
CA PHE A 741 27.79 -7.52 -22.02
C PHE A 741 28.25 -6.33 -21.16
N TYR A 742 27.61 -6.13 -20.00
CA TYR A 742 28.06 -5.19 -18.99
C TYR A 742 27.69 -5.69 -17.59
N PHE A 743 28.34 -5.12 -16.58
CA PHE A 743 28.00 -5.28 -15.16
C PHE A 743 28.14 -3.93 -14.43
N LEU A 744 27.51 -3.81 -13.26
CA LEU A 744 27.60 -2.62 -12.42
C LEU A 744 28.99 -2.52 -11.78
N TRP A 745 29.40 -1.31 -11.38
CA TRP A 745 30.58 -1.16 -10.52
C TRP A 745 30.39 -1.88 -9.17
N GLU A 746 29.15 -1.89 -8.66
CA GLU A 746 28.75 -2.58 -7.42
C GLU A 746 28.74 -4.11 -7.53
N ASP A 747 28.65 -4.69 -8.74
CA ASP A 747 28.76 -6.15 -8.95
C ASP A 747 30.20 -6.65 -8.71
N ILE A 748 31.20 -5.76 -8.78
CA ILE A 748 32.63 -6.10 -8.70
C ILE A 748 33.09 -6.21 -7.26
N GLU A 749 33.60 -7.39 -6.92
CA GLU A 749 34.24 -7.69 -5.64
C GLU A 749 35.72 -7.27 -5.62
N ASP A 750 36.44 -7.44 -6.74
CA ASP A 750 37.89 -7.20 -6.81
C ASP A 750 38.38 -6.90 -8.24
N VAL A 751 39.43 -6.08 -8.36
CA VAL A 751 40.11 -5.69 -9.59
C VAL A 751 41.63 -5.85 -9.43
N GLN A 752 42.18 -6.97 -9.90
CA GLN A 752 43.60 -7.28 -9.80
C GLN A 752 44.37 -6.98 -11.09
N VAL A 753 45.66 -6.66 -10.98
CA VAL A 753 46.60 -6.64 -12.11
C VAL A 753 47.54 -7.83 -12.03
N VAL A 754 47.46 -8.72 -13.02
CA VAL A 754 48.44 -9.79 -13.21
C VAL A 754 49.61 -9.24 -14.05
N PRO A 755 50.86 -9.35 -13.57
CA PRO A 755 52.04 -8.90 -14.31
C PRO A 755 52.19 -9.53 -15.70
N ALA A 756 52.96 -8.86 -16.57
CA ALA A 756 53.29 -9.37 -17.90
C ALA A 756 54.07 -10.69 -17.82
N THR A 757 53.64 -11.70 -18.57
CA THR A 757 54.33 -12.98 -18.72
C THR A 757 54.43 -13.38 -20.19
N LEU A 758 55.24 -14.41 -20.49
CA LEU A 758 55.25 -15.05 -21.81
C LEU A 758 53.84 -15.53 -22.22
N SER A 759 53.00 -15.95 -21.27
CA SER A 759 51.61 -16.38 -21.50
C SER A 759 50.61 -15.24 -21.78
N SER A 760 51.05 -13.98 -21.66
CA SER A 760 50.28 -12.77 -21.97
C SER A 760 50.96 -11.88 -23.04
N MET A 761 51.89 -12.44 -23.81
CA MET A 761 52.61 -11.73 -24.90
C MET A 761 53.29 -10.43 -24.43
N GLY A 762 53.83 -10.43 -23.20
CA GLY A 762 54.49 -9.25 -22.63
C GLY A 762 53.54 -8.12 -22.18
N SER A 763 52.22 -8.33 -22.22
CA SER A 763 51.23 -7.35 -21.75
C SER A 763 50.68 -7.74 -20.36
N PRO A 764 50.54 -6.79 -19.41
CA PRO A 764 49.83 -7.04 -18.15
C PRO A 764 48.32 -7.23 -18.39
N VAL A 765 47.65 -7.87 -17.43
CA VAL A 765 46.23 -8.27 -17.54
C VAL A 765 45.44 -7.71 -16.36
N VAL A 766 44.35 -6.99 -16.64
CA VAL A 766 43.35 -6.64 -15.62
C VAL A 766 42.40 -7.82 -15.45
N VAL A 767 42.27 -8.32 -14.23
CA VAL A 767 41.32 -9.37 -13.85
C VAL A 767 40.24 -8.75 -12.97
N ILE A 768 38.99 -8.87 -13.39
CA ILE A 768 37.83 -8.37 -12.65
C ILE A 768 37.05 -9.58 -12.13
N THR A 769 36.82 -9.63 -10.83
CA THR A 769 36.05 -10.68 -10.14
C THR A 769 34.70 -10.12 -9.72
N LEU A 770 33.61 -10.78 -10.11
CA LEU A 770 32.25 -10.42 -9.65
C LEU A 770 31.84 -11.25 -8.43
N HIS A 771 31.05 -10.63 -7.56
CA HIS A 771 30.43 -11.27 -6.41
C HIS A 771 29.65 -12.55 -6.81
N PRO A 772 29.51 -13.54 -5.92
CA PRO A 772 28.75 -14.76 -6.18
C PRO A 772 27.33 -14.48 -6.71
N GLY A 773 26.97 -15.11 -7.83
CA GLY A 773 25.64 -14.95 -8.45
C GLY A 773 25.41 -13.64 -9.23
N ARG A 774 26.34 -12.68 -9.22
CA ARG A 774 26.24 -11.44 -10.02
C ARG A 774 26.74 -11.64 -11.46
N GLY A 775 26.29 -10.78 -12.38
CA GLY A 775 26.71 -10.79 -13.80
C GLY A 775 26.39 -12.06 -14.61
N LEU A 776 25.30 -12.78 -14.27
CA LEU A 776 24.96 -14.07 -14.91
C LEU A 776 24.77 -13.98 -16.44
N ASP A 777 24.21 -12.89 -16.96
CA ASP A 777 24.10 -12.62 -18.40
C ASP A 777 25.48 -12.44 -19.07
N ALA A 778 26.43 -11.83 -18.36
CA ALA A 778 27.82 -11.68 -18.79
C ALA A 778 28.64 -12.99 -18.71
N LYS A 779 28.11 -14.08 -18.15
CA LYS A 779 28.81 -15.38 -17.97
C LYS A 779 29.51 -15.89 -19.23
N HIS A 780 28.96 -15.63 -20.41
CA HIS A 780 29.55 -16.01 -21.70
C HIS A 780 30.90 -15.32 -22.00
N GLY A 781 31.16 -14.16 -21.40
CA GLY A 781 32.42 -13.41 -21.50
C GLY A 781 33.48 -13.80 -20.46
N ALA A 782 33.09 -14.47 -19.37
CA ALA A 782 34.02 -14.86 -18.31
C ALA A 782 35.02 -15.93 -18.79
N LYS A 783 36.23 -15.92 -18.21
CA LYS A 783 37.29 -16.89 -18.54
C LYS A 783 37.25 -18.14 -17.65
N THR A 784 36.95 -17.93 -16.38
CA THR A 784 36.84 -18.97 -15.35
C THR A 784 35.67 -18.66 -14.42
N GLN A 785 35.07 -19.72 -13.89
CA GLN A 785 34.19 -19.67 -12.72
C GLN A 785 34.95 -20.32 -11.57
N ASP A 786 35.06 -19.66 -10.43
CA ASP A 786 35.71 -20.21 -9.23
C ASP A 786 34.85 -21.30 -8.56
N ALA A 787 35.41 -22.01 -7.58
CA ALA A 787 34.69 -23.02 -6.79
C ALA A 787 33.42 -22.45 -6.14
N ASP A 788 33.48 -21.21 -5.65
CA ASP A 788 32.40 -20.46 -5.02
C ASP A 788 31.44 -19.81 -6.04
N GLY A 789 31.51 -20.22 -7.31
CA GLY A 789 30.61 -19.77 -8.37
C GLY A 789 30.88 -18.37 -8.94
N ARG A 790 31.88 -17.64 -8.42
CA ARG A 790 32.27 -16.27 -8.84
C ARG A 790 32.75 -16.23 -10.30
N LEU A 791 32.45 -15.16 -11.03
CA LEU A 791 32.84 -14.98 -12.44
C LEU A 791 34.09 -14.10 -12.58
N LYS A 792 35.11 -14.57 -13.31
CA LYS A 792 36.36 -13.82 -13.54
C LYS A 792 36.56 -13.43 -15.01
N PHE A 793 36.56 -12.13 -15.27
CA PHE A 793 36.83 -11.52 -16.58
C PHE A 793 38.30 -11.12 -16.67
N HIS A 794 38.93 -11.32 -17.83
CA HIS A 794 40.36 -11.09 -18.01
C HIS A 794 40.58 -10.24 -19.27
N PHE A 795 41.02 -8.99 -19.08
CA PHE A 795 41.28 -8.03 -20.15
C PHE A 795 42.79 -7.80 -20.29
N GLN A 796 43.34 -8.05 -21.47
CA GLN A 796 44.77 -7.91 -21.77
C GLN A 796 45.01 -7.00 -22.98
N SER A 797 46.26 -6.61 -23.22
CA SER A 797 46.65 -5.88 -24.44
C SER A 797 45.86 -4.58 -24.65
N PHE A 798 45.75 -3.78 -23.58
CA PHE A 798 45.22 -2.41 -23.63
C PHE A 798 46.20 -1.48 -24.35
N VAL A 799 45.69 -0.65 -25.27
CA VAL A 799 46.50 0.35 -26.00
C VAL A 799 47.22 1.34 -25.07
N SER A 800 46.59 1.68 -23.93
CA SER A 800 47.11 2.62 -22.93
C SER A 800 46.93 2.06 -21.51
N PHE A 801 47.56 0.93 -21.20
CA PHE A 801 47.32 0.15 -19.96
C PHE A 801 47.28 1.00 -18.68
N ASN A 802 48.31 1.82 -18.41
CA ASN A 802 48.38 2.62 -17.18
C ASN A 802 47.21 3.62 -17.04
N VAL A 803 46.70 4.13 -18.17
CA VAL A 803 45.53 5.03 -18.19
C VAL A 803 44.24 4.24 -17.97
N ALA A 804 44.09 3.09 -18.64
CA ALA A 804 42.94 2.22 -18.48
C ALA A 804 42.80 1.72 -17.04
N HIS A 805 43.88 1.19 -16.46
CA HIS A 805 43.94 0.73 -15.08
C HIS A 805 43.57 1.85 -14.10
N ARG A 806 44.20 3.04 -14.20
CA ARG A 806 43.90 4.16 -13.30
C ARG A 806 42.44 4.62 -13.39
N THR A 807 41.85 4.69 -14.59
CA THR A 807 40.43 5.07 -14.75
C THR A 807 39.48 4.00 -14.21
N ILE A 808 39.77 2.71 -14.42
CA ILE A 808 38.95 1.60 -13.89
C ILE A 808 38.99 1.59 -12.35
N MET A 809 40.19 1.69 -11.75
CA MET A 809 40.36 1.71 -10.30
C MET A 809 39.70 2.93 -9.65
N ALA A 810 39.80 4.11 -10.27
CA ALA A 810 39.14 5.32 -9.76
C ALA A 810 37.61 5.16 -9.74
N LEU A 811 36.99 4.72 -10.85
CA LEU A 811 35.54 4.55 -10.94
C LEU A 811 35.03 3.47 -9.99
N TRP A 812 35.74 2.34 -9.89
CA TRP A 812 35.40 1.26 -8.95
C TRP A 812 35.50 1.72 -7.49
N ARG A 813 36.61 2.36 -7.09
CA ARG A 813 36.77 2.92 -5.73
C ARG A 813 35.70 3.99 -5.42
N ALA A 814 35.40 4.86 -6.37
CA ALA A 814 34.42 5.93 -6.18
C ALA A 814 33.01 5.40 -5.90
N ARG A 815 32.58 4.33 -6.59
CA ARG A 815 31.23 3.76 -6.46
C ARG A 815 31.09 2.60 -5.46
N SER A 816 32.09 1.73 -5.31
CA SER A 816 31.93 0.42 -4.67
C SER A 816 32.43 0.33 -3.23
N LEU A 817 33.26 1.28 -2.77
CA LEU A 817 33.73 1.34 -1.37
C LEU A 817 32.79 2.19 -0.51
N SER A 818 32.57 1.79 0.75
CA SER A 818 31.83 2.59 1.74
C SER A 818 32.60 3.87 2.14
N PRO A 819 31.95 4.87 2.76
CA PRO A 819 32.64 6.04 3.29
C PRO A 819 33.72 5.69 4.33
N GLU A 820 33.49 4.65 5.12
CA GLU A 820 34.39 4.13 6.16
C GLU A 820 35.64 3.49 5.52
N GLN A 821 35.45 2.56 4.57
CA GLN A 821 36.54 1.95 3.80
C GLN A 821 37.33 2.98 2.98
N LYS A 822 36.67 4.06 2.54
CA LYS A 822 37.34 5.20 1.88
C LYS A 822 38.18 6.04 2.83
N ALA A 823 37.87 6.07 4.12
CA ALA A 823 38.72 6.69 5.14
C ALA A 823 39.92 5.79 5.44
N GLU A 824 39.69 4.51 5.77
CA GLU A 824 40.74 3.51 6.06
C GLU A 824 41.79 3.44 4.93
N ILE A 825 41.35 3.32 3.67
CA ILE A 825 42.26 3.25 2.50
C ILE A 825 42.90 4.61 2.18
N ALA A 826 42.29 5.74 2.57
CA ALA A 826 42.92 7.04 2.44
C ALA A 826 43.98 7.29 3.52
N GLU A 827 43.82 6.70 4.70
CA GLU A 827 44.83 6.66 5.76
C GLU A 827 46.01 5.78 5.32
N GLU A 828 45.76 4.55 4.83
CA GLU A 828 46.80 3.67 4.24
C GLU A 828 47.55 4.34 3.06
N GLU A 829 46.84 4.94 2.09
CA GLU A 829 47.49 5.68 0.99
C GLU A 829 48.14 6.99 1.46
N SER A 830 47.93 7.45 2.69
CA SER A 830 48.66 8.58 3.26
C SER A 830 49.96 8.14 3.94
N ASP A 831 49.96 7.02 4.66
CA ASP A 831 51.16 6.48 5.32
C ASP A 831 52.25 6.07 4.31
N ASP A 832 51.84 5.50 3.17
CA ASP A 832 52.72 5.17 2.04
C ASP A 832 53.34 6.41 1.36
N LYS A 833 52.90 7.63 1.73
CA LYS A 833 53.50 8.92 1.36
C LYS A 833 54.22 9.62 2.52
N ASN A 834 53.73 9.47 3.75
CA ASN A 834 54.31 10.09 4.95
C ASN A 834 55.70 9.53 5.29
N GLN A 835 56.02 8.29 4.90
CA GLN A 835 57.38 7.74 5.02
C GLN A 835 58.46 8.45 4.18
N GLN A 836 58.11 9.48 3.39
CA GLN A 836 59.09 10.24 2.60
C GLN A 836 59.23 11.73 2.99
N MET A 837 58.51 12.24 4.02
CA MET A 837 58.63 13.63 4.48
C MET A 837 58.45 13.81 6.01
N LEU A 838 59.28 13.17 6.84
CA LEU A 838 59.35 13.40 8.29
C LEU A 838 60.79 13.50 8.84
N GLU A 839 61.57 14.43 8.27
CA GLU A 839 62.63 15.13 8.99
C GLU A 839 62.30 16.64 8.98
N ASP A 840 61.54 17.11 9.98
CA ASP A 840 61.82 18.39 10.68
C ASP A 840 60.84 18.70 11.84
N GLU A 841 61.40 19.36 12.86
CA GLU A 841 60.81 20.23 13.90
C GLU A 841 59.56 19.79 14.71
N SER A 842 59.82 19.53 15.99
CA SER A 842 58.84 19.39 17.08
C SER A 842 58.33 20.73 17.67
N SER A 843 57.17 20.72 18.34
CA SER A 843 56.94 21.24 19.73
C SER A 843 55.73 22.19 20.00
N SER A 844 55.32 22.23 21.29
CA SER A 844 54.35 23.12 21.99
C SER A 844 52.83 22.78 21.91
N ILE A 845 52.06 22.50 22.99
CA ILE A 845 51.79 23.20 24.29
C ILE A 845 50.88 24.43 24.09
N LYS A 846 49.74 24.64 24.79
CA LYS A 846 49.36 24.26 26.18
C LYS A 846 47.98 23.55 26.32
N SER A 847 46.97 24.21 26.90
CA SER A 847 45.68 23.72 27.47
C SER A 847 44.77 24.93 27.78
N ASP A 848 43.50 24.73 28.19
CA ASP A 848 42.84 25.28 29.41
C ASP A 848 41.33 24.94 29.45
N ASP A 849 40.60 25.36 30.50
CA ASP A 849 39.48 24.60 31.14
C ASP A 849 38.26 25.48 31.57
N GLU A 850 37.33 24.93 32.38
CA GLU A 850 36.14 25.52 33.08
C GLU A 850 34.82 25.64 32.26
N SER A 851 33.60 25.27 32.69
CA SER A 851 32.79 25.26 33.96
C SER A 851 31.84 26.48 34.10
N GLU A 852 30.68 26.52 34.80
CA GLU A 852 30.14 25.78 35.96
C GLU A 852 28.60 25.45 35.91
N ASN A 853 28.13 24.73 36.93
CA ASN A 853 26.76 24.33 37.29
C ASN A 853 25.73 25.45 37.60
N ARG A 854 24.43 25.06 37.67
CA ARG A 854 23.57 25.32 38.87
C ARG A 854 22.38 24.36 39.00
N SER A 855 21.79 24.29 40.20
CA SER A 855 20.94 23.18 40.66
C SER A 855 19.81 23.62 41.64
N LEU A 856 19.05 22.65 42.18
CA LEU A 856 18.00 22.73 43.22
C LEU A 856 16.59 23.16 42.69
N GLN A 857 15.45 22.66 43.21
CA GLN A 857 15.22 21.65 44.27
C GLN A 857 13.86 20.91 44.14
N SER A 858 13.57 20.02 45.10
CA SER A 858 12.34 19.22 45.33
C SER A 858 11.11 20.08 45.71
N GLU A 859 9.87 19.59 45.86
CA GLU A 859 9.37 18.29 46.35
C GLU A 859 8.03 17.86 45.73
N GLU A 860 7.77 16.54 45.66
CA GLU A 860 6.62 15.93 46.34
C GLU A 860 6.84 14.41 46.53
N SER A 861 6.06 13.76 47.40
CA SER A 861 6.33 12.39 47.86
C SER A 861 5.50 11.33 47.14
N GLY A 862 6.14 10.49 46.32
CA GLY A 862 5.52 9.34 45.64
C GLY A 862 6.55 8.23 45.33
N SER A 863 6.07 7.06 44.89
CA SER A 863 6.93 5.95 44.47
C SER A 863 7.64 6.27 43.16
N PHE A 864 8.97 6.30 43.18
CA PHE A 864 9.83 6.94 42.17
C PHE A 864 9.65 6.43 40.72
N LEU A 865 9.12 5.21 40.55
CA LEU A 865 9.00 4.52 39.26
C LEU A 865 7.54 4.27 38.82
N GLY A 866 6.53 4.80 39.54
CA GLY A 866 5.12 4.66 39.16
C GLY A 866 4.60 3.21 39.14
N LEU A 867 5.19 2.34 39.98
CA LEU A 867 5.08 0.88 39.90
C LEU A 867 3.76 0.31 40.46
N GLU A 868 2.89 1.16 41.01
CA GLU A 868 1.63 0.75 41.67
C GLU A 868 0.53 0.29 40.70
N ASP A 869 0.51 0.81 39.46
CA ASP A 869 -0.47 0.44 38.43
C ASP A 869 -0.02 -0.72 37.51
N VAL A 870 1.22 -1.22 37.65
CA VAL A 870 1.80 -2.20 36.72
C VAL A 870 1.60 -3.64 37.24
N SER A 871 0.79 -4.43 36.52
CA SER A 871 0.58 -5.85 36.85
C SER A 871 1.84 -6.69 36.57
N MET A 872 2.65 -6.91 37.60
CA MET A 872 3.89 -7.70 37.53
C MET A 872 3.65 -9.21 37.52
N SER A 873 4.50 -9.95 36.80
CA SER A 873 4.45 -11.41 36.62
C SER A 873 5.85 -12.03 36.79
N VAL A 874 5.95 -13.27 37.29
CA VAL A 874 7.27 -13.93 37.47
C VAL A 874 7.75 -14.50 36.13
N VAL A 875 8.87 -13.97 35.63
CA VAL A 875 9.51 -14.40 34.36
C VAL A 875 10.64 -15.39 34.60
N TYR A 876 11.38 -15.24 35.70
CA TYR A 876 12.49 -16.13 36.07
C TYR A 876 12.48 -16.38 37.58
N SER A 877 12.77 -17.62 37.99
CA SER A 877 12.94 -17.99 39.40
C SER A 877 13.90 -19.16 39.49
N SER A 878 14.99 -19.00 40.23
CA SER A 878 16.03 -20.02 40.39
C SER A 878 16.70 -19.94 41.76
N VAL A 879 17.38 -21.01 42.15
CA VAL A 879 18.27 -21.05 43.32
C VAL A 879 19.68 -21.24 42.77
N LEU A 880 20.54 -20.25 43.00
CA LEU A 880 21.91 -20.23 42.49
C LEU A 880 22.89 -20.71 43.57
N SER A 881 23.95 -21.38 43.14
CA SER A 881 25.01 -21.91 44.02
C SER A 881 25.93 -20.83 44.61
N ALA A 882 25.71 -19.57 44.24
CA ALA A 882 26.49 -18.39 44.65
C ALA A 882 25.77 -17.58 45.74
N PRO A 883 26.50 -16.89 46.65
CA PRO A 883 25.91 -16.02 47.67
C PRO A 883 25.35 -14.75 47.03
N SER A 884 24.39 -14.08 47.70
CA SER A 884 23.79 -12.83 47.19
C SER A 884 24.83 -11.76 46.87
N SER A 885 25.90 -11.66 47.67
CA SER A 885 26.98 -10.69 47.46
C SER A 885 27.68 -10.83 46.10
N PHE A 886 27.88 -12.07 45.61
CA PHE A 886 28.49 -12.32 44.31
C PHE A 886 27.50 -12.12 43.17
N VAL A 887 26.22 -12.44 43.37
CA VAL A 887 25.17 -12.16 42.38
C VAL A 887 24.93 -10.65 42.23
N MET A 888 25.18 -9.84 43.27
CA MET A 888 25.16 -8.38 43.19
C MET A 888 26.33 -7.77 42.40
N GLU A 889 27.38 -8.53 42.05
CA GLU A 889 28.41 -8.08 41.09
C GLU A 889 27.86 -7.93 39.66
N LEU A 890 26.69 -8.52 39.35
CA LEU A 890 25.90 -8.24 38.14
C LEU A 890 25.41 -6.78 38.08
N PHE A 891 25.40 -6.07 39.21
CA PHE A 891 24.85 -4.71 39.31
C PHE A 891 25.88 -3.71 39.88
N SER A 892 27.19 -3.97 39.74
CA SER A 892 28.24 -3.20 40.40
C SER A 892 29.13 -2.36 39.46
N GLY A 893 28.82 -2.33 38.15
CA GLY A 893 29.69 -1.75 37.12
C GLY A 893 30.90 -2.63 36.80
N SER A 894 30.80 -3.95 36.98
CA SER A 894 31.94 -4.87 36.91
C SER A 894 32.20 -5.43 35.51
N GLU A 895 33.42 -5.95 35.32
CA GLU A 895 33.77 -6.79 34.18
C GLU A 895 33.00 -8.14 34.15
N LEU A 896 32.37 -8.55 35.27
CA LEU A 896 31.44 -9.68 35.27
C LEU A 896 30.07 -9.28 34.71
N GLU A 897 29.57 -8.10 35.08
CA GLU A 897 28.34 -7.50 34.55
C GLU A 897 28.45 -7.27 33.03
N ARG A 898 29.54 -6.64 32.56
CA ARG A 898 29.77 -6.41 31.13
C ARG A 898 29.77 -7.73 30.34
N ARG A 899 30.54 -8.73 30.77
CA ARG A 899 30.59 -10.06 30.10
C ARG A 899 29.28 -10.84 30.19
N ALA A 900 28.47 -10.63 31.23
CA ALA A 900 27.13 -11.20 31.32
C ALA A 900 26.18 -10.57 30.29
N MET A 901 26.23 -9.24 30.13
CA MET A 901 25.42 -8.50 29.14
C MET A 901 25.85 -8.80 27.69
N GLU A 902 27.15 -8.92 27.43
CA GLU A 902 27.70 -9.31 26.12
C GLU A 902 27.28 -10.75 25.73
N ARG A 903 27.37 -11.72 26.66
CA ARG A 903 26.83 -13.07 26.43
C ARG A 903 25.32 -13.07 26.25
N ALA A 904 24.61 -12.17 26.91
CA ALA A 904 23.19 -11.88 26.73
C ALA A 904 22.87 -10.99 25.50
N ARG A 905 23.85 -10.83 24.58
CA ARG A 905 23.71 -10.17 23.27
C ARG A 905 23.31 -8.68 23.34
N CYS A 906 23.69 -8.03 24.43
CA CYS A 906 23.63 -6.58 24.59
C CYS A 906 25.03 -6.02 24.35
N VAL A 907 25.22 -5.30 23.24
CA VAL A 907 26.49 -4.68 22.84
C VAL A 907 26.55 -3.21 23.29
N ASN A 908 27.76 -2.63 23.32
CA ASN A 908 28.02 -1.27 23.79
C ASN A 908 27.45 -0.98 25.20
N TYR A 909 27.50 -1.97 26.09
CA TYR A 909 26.97 -1.87 27.45
C TYR A 909 27.80 -0.89 28.31
N SER A 910 27.13 0.11 28.89
CA SER A 910 27.74 1.13 29.75
C SER A 910 26.79 1.53 30.90
N THR A 911 27.38 2.03 32.00
CA THR A 911 26.65 2.34 33.24
C THR A 911 27.17 3.61 33.89
N SER A 912 26.28 4.46 34.43
CA SER A 912 26.67 5.51 35.37
C SER A 912 27.15 4.90 36.70
N PRO A 913 27.90 5.65 37.54
CA PRO A 913 28.07 5.27 38.94
C PRO A 913 26.73 5.17 39.67
N TRP A 914 26.74 4.50 40.83
CA TRP A 914 25.61 4.47 41.76
C TRP A 914 25.60 5.72 42.63
N GLU A 915 24.56 6.52 42.51
CA GLU A 915 24.32 7.72 43.31
C GLU A 915 23.36 7.41 44.47
N CYS A 916 23.49 8.10 45.59
CA CYS A 916 22.66 7.88 46.78
C CYS A 916 21.49 8.88 46.78
N GLU A 917 20.28 8.39 46.54
CA GLU A 917 19.07 9.22 46.42
C GLU A 917 18.43 9.47 47.80
N LYS A 918 18.32 8.40 48.60
CA LYS A 918 17.73 8.38 49.94
C LYS A 918 18.49 7.39 50.83
N THR A 919 18.24 7.37 52.13
CA THR A 919 18.94 6.48 53.07
C THR A 919 18.79 5.00 52.69
N ASP A 920 19.91 4.32 52.44
CA ASP A 920 20.00 2.91 51.99
C ASP A 920 19.30 2.63 50.62
N VAL A 921 19.13 3.68 49.79
CA VAL A 921 18.56 3.61 48.43
C VAL A 921 19.49 4.29 47.42
N TYR A 922 19.86 3.57 46.37
CA TYR A 922 20.79 4.02 45.34
C TYR A 922 20.17 3.95 43.94
N GLN A 923 20.55 4.85 43.04
CA GLN A 923 20.13 4.88 41.63
C GLN A 923 21.33 4.89 40.69
N ARG A 924 21.20 4.32 39.49
CA ARG A 924 22.09 4.54 38.34
C ARG A 924 21.31 4.52 37.03
N GLN A 925 21.93 4.99 35.95
CA GLN A 925 21.47 4.79 34.57
C GLN A 925 22.38 3.77 33.86
N THR A 926 21.81 3.05 32.90
CA THR A 926 22.56 2.12 32.04
C THR A 926 22.10 2.28 30.59
N TYR A 927 23.04 2.12 29.65
CA TYR A 927 22.80 2.22 28.21
C TYR A 927 23.41 1.03 27.49
N TYR A 928 22.68 0.47 26.52
CA TYR A 928 23.16 -0.59 25.64
C TYR A 928 22.38 -0.65 24.33
N LYS A 929 22.90 -1.42 23.37
CA LYS A 929 22.25 -1.71 22.09
C LYS A 929 22.04 -3.21 21.95
N PHE A 930 20.93 -3.63 21.37
CA PHE A 930 20.74 -5.04 21.00
C PHE A 930 21.60 -5.39 19.79
N ASP A 931 22.25 -6.56 19.84
CA ASP A 931 22.84 -7.19 18.66
C ASP A 931 21.76 -7.38 17.58
N ILE A 932 22.14 -7.23 16.30
CA ILE A 932 21.22 -7.35 15.15
C ILE A 932 20.57 -8.75 15.09
N SER A 933 21.22 -9.77 15.64
CA SER A 933 20.68 -11.13 15.82
C SER A 933 19.59 -11.25 16.91
N VAL A 934 19.37 -10.23 17.73
CA VAL A 934 18.30 -10.17 18.75
C VAL A 934 17.16 -9.25 18.34
N SER A 935 17.46 -8.18 17.60
CA SER A 935 16.45 -7.35 16.95
C SER A 935 17.03 -6.75 15.67
N ARG A 936 16.50 -7.18 14.51
CA ARG A 936 16.97 -6.78 13.17
C ARG A 936 16.91 -5.26 12.92
N TYR A 937 16.18 -4.53 13.76
CA TYR A 937 16.05 -3.07 13.73
C TYR A 937 17.18 -2.33 14.46
N GLY A 938 18.02 -3.04 15.26
CA GLY A 938 19.14 -2.43 16.00
C GLY A 938 18.70 -1.53 17.15
N GLY A 939 17.87 -2.06 18.06
CA GLY A 939 17.28 -1.30 19.17
C GLY A 939 18.29 -0.78 20.18
N GLU A 940 18.25 0.52 20.47
CA GLU A 940 18.99 1.17 21.56
C GLU A 940 18.14 1.23 22.83
N VAL A 941 18.79 1.14 23.98
CA VAL A 941 18.14 0.88 25.25
C VAL A 941 18.70 1.78 26.33
N THR A 942 17.82 2.57 26.94
CA THR A 942 18.12 3.38 28.14
C THR A 942 17.35 2.79 29.31
N SER A 943 18.04 2.42 30.39
CA SER A 943 17.44 1.76 31.55
C SER A 943 17.84 2.44 32.85
N SER A 944 16.86 2.92 33.61
CA SER A 944 17.04 3.48 34.95
C SER A 944 16.93 2.36 35.97
N GLN A 945 17.93 2.22 36.85
CA GLN A 945 17.98 1.17 37.87
C GLN A 945 18.06 1.78 39.26
N GLN A 946 17.27 1.25 40.20
CA GLN A 946 17.24 1.62 41.61
C GLN A 946 17.49 0.36 42.45
N LYS A 947 18.30 0.44 43.52
CA LYS A 947 18.53 -0.69 44.43
C LYS A 947 18.34 -0.30 45.89
N SER A 948 17.82 -1.24 46.66
CA SER A 948 17.55 -1.13 48.09
C SER A 948 17.69 -2.49 48.79
N ARG A 949 17.66 -2.50 50.12
CA ARG A 949 17.64 -3.73 50.92
C ARG A 949 16.22 -4.14 51.28
N LEU A 950 15.97 -5.44 51.38
CA LEU A 950 14.69 -5.95 51.90
C LEU A 950 14.62 -5.75 53.42
N ALA A 951 13.51 -5.18 53.92
CA ALA A 951 13.33 -4.89 55.34
C ALA A 951 13.15 -6.13 56.24
N ASP A 952 12.85 -7.30 55.67
CA ASP A 952 12.52 -8.56 56.38
C ASP A 952 13.64 -9.62 56.26
N ARG A 953 14.63 -9.44 55.37
CA ARG A 953 15.60 -10.49 54.99
C ARG A 953 16.96 -9.94 54.62
N ASN A 954 18.02 -10.74 54.82
CA ASN A 954 19.28 -10.55 54.11
C ASN A 954 19.04 -10.76 52.61
N GLY A 955 18.86 -9.66 51.88
CA GLY A 955 18.56 -9.67 50.48
C GLY A 955 18.53 -8.28 49.86
N TRP A 956 18.67 -8.26 48.55
CA TRP A 956 18.68 -7.05 47.73
C TRP A 956 17.48 -7.03 46.80
N LEU A 957 16.91 -5.84 46.65
CA LEU A 957 15.93 -5.53 45.62
C LEU A 957 16.60 -4.61 44.61
N VAL A 958 16.47 -4.94 43.33
CA VAL A 958 16.80 -4.04 42.22
C VAL A 958 15.56 -3.86 41.37
N GLU A 959 15.16 -2.63 41.13
CA GLU A 959 14.03 -2.25 40.29
C GLU A 959 14.55 -1.48 39.08
N GLU A 960 14.03 -1.80 37.90
CA GLU A 960 14.56 -1.37 36.62
C GLU A 960 13.41 -0.96 35.70
N VAL A 961 13.49 0.27 35.15
CA VAL A 961 12.57 0.75 34.11
C VAL A 961 13.36 1.00 32.83
N THR A 962 13.05 0.21 31.80
CA THR A 962 13.74 0.19 30.52
C THR A 962 12.86 0.79 29.42
N THR A 963 13.44 1.71 28.65
CA THR A 963 12.84 2.34 27.46
C THR A 963 13.58 1.88 26.21
N LEU A 964 12.82 1.60 25.14
CA LEU A 964 13.33 1.09 23.86
C LEU A 964 13.27 2.18 22.78
N HIS A 965 14.40 2.37 22.08
CA HIS A 965 14.55 3.31 20.97
C HIS A 965 14.90 2.53 19.70
N GLY A 966 14.38 2.95 18.54
CA GLY A 966 14.60 2.26 17.25
C GLY A 966 13.86 0.91 17.06
N VAL A 967 13.27 0.34 18.11
CA VAL A 967 12.45 -0.88 18.04
C VAL A 967 11.01 -0.54 17.59
N PRO A 968 10.38 -1.28 16.66
CA PRO A 968 9.00 -1.03 16.25
C PRO A 968 8.03 -1.12 17.43
N LEU A 969 7.21 -0.09 17.60
CA LEU A 969 6.30 0.08 18.73
C LEU A 969 7.01 0.15 20.10
N GLY A 970 8.33 0.32 20.17
CA GLY A 970 9.07 0.48 21.43
C GLY A 970 8.65 1.71 22.24
N ASP A 971 8.11 2.72 21.55
CA ASP A 971 7.49 3.92 22.11
C ASP A 971 6.07 3.68 22.68
N TYR A 972 5.48 2.49 22.52
CA TYR A 972 4.14 2.15 23.02
C TYR A 972 4.13 1.66 24.46
N PHE A 973 5.28 1.33 25.03
CA PHE A 973 5.39 0.75 26.36
C PHE A 973 6.77 0.99 27.00
N THR A 974 6.82 1.05 28.34
CA THR A 974 8.06 0.85 29.09
C THR A 974 8.06 -0.52 29.77
N LEU A 975 9.24 -1.11 29.91
CA LEU A 975 9.44 -2.42 30.51
C LEU A 975 9.86 -2.23 31.97
N HIS A 976 9.14 -2.86 32.89
CA HIS A 976 9.41 -2.79 34.32
C HIS A 976 9.92 -4.15 34.78
N THR A 977 11.15 -4.21 35.28
CA THR A 977 11.79 -5.45 35.76
C THR A 977 12.18 -5.28 37.23
N LYS A 978 11.94 -6.30 38.05
CA LYS A 978 12.17 -6.28 39.49
C LYS A 978 12.86 -7.56 39.94
N TYR A 979 14.14 -7.44 40.29
CA TYR A 979 15.01 -8.52 40.74
C TYR A 979 14.98 -8.59 42.26
N GLN A 980 14.55 -9.71 42.81
CA GLN A 980 14.55 -10.00 44.25
C GLN A 980 15.57 -11.11 44.52
N ILE A 981 16.63 -10.78 45.24
CA ILE A 981 17.77 -11.66 45.53
C ILE A 981 17.82 -11.88 47.04
N GLU A 982 17.52 -13.08 47.51
CA GLU A 982 17.46 -13.44 48.93
C GLU A 982 18.54 -14.47 49.27
N ASP A 983 19.29 -14.27 50.36
CA ASP A 983 20.16 -15.33 50.88
C ASP A 983 19.33 -16.51 51.39
N GLN A 984 19.76 -17.74 51.08
CA GLN A 984 19.19 -18.93 51.67
C GLN A 984 19.70 -19.10 53.11
N GLY A 985 18.90 -19.72 53.98
CA GLY A 985 19.16 -19.80 55.42
C GLY A 985 20.54 -20.41 55.80
N SER A 986 20.94 -20.19 57.06
CA SER A 986 22.30 -20.24 57.63
C SER A 986 23.13 -21.55 57.54
N ARG A 987 22.85 -22.45 56.59
CA ARG A 987 23.64 -23.65 56.27
C ARG A 987 23.96 -23.84 54.78
N SER A 988 23.52 -22.95 53.90
CA SER A 988 23.79 -23.03 52.44
C SER A 988 24.35 -21.71 51.91
N THR A 989 25.38 -21.76 51.07
CA THR A 989 26.06 -20.56 50.51
C THR A 989 25.44 -20.08 49.18
N GLY A 990 24.14 -20.30 49.01
CA GLY A 990 23.40 -19.99 47.78
C GLY A 990 22.30 -18.96 48.02
N CYS A 991 21.91 -18.23 46.97
CA CYS A 991 20.80 -17.30 47.01
C CYS A 991 19.63 -17.77 46.14
N LYS A 992 18.42 -17.33 46.47
CA LYS A 992 17.25 -17.43 45.61
C LYS A 992 17.12 -16.14 44.82
N VAL A 993 17.00 -16.25 43.50
CA VAL A 993 16.72 -15.12 42.60
C VAL A 993 15.33 -15.28 42.03
N VAL A 994 14.49 -14.25 42.15
CA VAL A 994 13.19 -14.14 41.49
C VAL A 994 13.17 -12.85 40.68
N VAL A 995 12.81 -12.93 39.41
CA VAL A 995 12.65 -11.77 38.52
C VAL A 995 11.18 -11.63 38.15
N TYR A 996 10.60 -10.53 38.58
CA TYR A 996 9.27 -10.09 38.20
C TYR A 996 9.37 -9.10 37.04
N PHE A 997 8.35 -9.09 36.19
CA PHE A 997 8.30 -8.28 34.98
C PHE A 997 6.87 -7.82 34.68
N GLY A 998 6.74 -6.58 34.21
CA GLY A 998 5.50 -5.97 33.77
C GLY A 998 5.72 -5.00 32.61
N ILE A 999 4.64 -4.67 31.90
CA ILE A 999 4.66 -3.78 30.74
C ILE A 999 3.71 -2.62 30.99
N ALA A 1000 4.27 -1.44 31.23
CA ALA A 1000 3.51 -0.20 31.37
C ALA A 1000 3.18 0.33 29.97
N TRP A 1001 1.93 0.17 29.55
CA TRP A 1001 1.49 0.52 28.20
C TRP A 1001 1.13 2.00 28.06
N LEU A 1002 2.12 2.80 27.66
CA LEU A 1002 1.95 4.23 27.35
C LEU A 1002 0.93 4.50 26.24
N LYS A 1003 0.79 3.58 25.27
CA LYS A 1003 -0.05 3.74 24.08
C LYS A 1003 -1.00 2.56 23.87
N SER A 1004 -2.14 2.81 23.23
CA SER A 1004 -3.12 1.76 22.92
C SER A 1004 -2.80 1.05 21.60
N THR A 1005 -2.81 -0.28 21.60
CA THR A 1005 -2.69 -1.13 20.40
C THR A 1005 -3.61 -2.34 20.53
N LYS A 1006 -4.06 -2.91 19.41
CA LYS A 1006 -4.82 -4.17 19.38
C LYS A 1006 -3.93 -5.39 19.67
N HIS A 1007 -2.62 -5.26 19.44
CA HIS A 1007 -1.68 -6.39 19.39
C HIS A 1007 -0.95 -6.63 20.73
N LYS A 1008 -1.41 -5.99 21.84
CA LYS A 1008 -0.80 -6.12 23.18
C LYS A 1008 -0.48 -7.57 23.55
N LYS A 1009 -1.37 -8.53 23.23
CA LYS A 1009 -1.16 -9.96 23.54
C LYS A 1009 -0.02 -10.62 22.73
N LYS A 1010 0.18 -10.30 21.44
CA LYS A 1010 1.30 -10.85 20.62
C LYS A 1010 2.62 -10.29 21.17
N ILE A 1011 2.66 -8.96 21.34
CA ILE A 1011 3.81 -8.21 21.85
C ILE A 1011 4.22 -8.65 23.27
N THR A 1012 3.30 -8.68 24.25
CA THR A 1012 3.60 -9.15 25.61
C THR A 1012 4.15 -10.57 25.65
N LYS A 1013 3.67 -11.47 24.78
CA LYS A 1013 4.18 -12.85 24.69
C LYS A 1013 5.62 -12.89 24.16
N ASN A 1014 5.91 -12.19 23.05
CA ASN A 1014 7.26 -12.11 22.49
C ASN A 1014 8.27 -11.53 23.50
N ILE A 1015 7.93 -10.38 24.12
CA ILE A 1015 8.81 -9.72 25.09
C ILE A 1015 9.08 -10.60 26.33
N HIS A 1016 8.05 -11.27 26.86
CA HIS A 1016 8.20 -12.19 27.99
C HIS A 1016 9.10 -13.39 27.62
N ALA A 1017 9.01 -13.92 26.40
CA ALA A 1017 9.86 -15.02 25.95
C ALA A 1017 11.33 -14.59 25.84
N ASN A 1018 11.60 -13.47 25.16
CA ASN A 1018 12.95 -12.91 24.99
C ASN A 1018 13.60 -12.58 26.35
N LEU A 1019 12.85 -11.95 27.28
CA LEU A 1019 13.35 -11.68 28.63
C LEU A 1019 13.64 -12.96 29.41
N GLN A 1020 12.80 -13.99 29.32
CA GLN A 1020 13.02 -15.25 30.03
C GLN A 1020 14.32 -15.95 29.59
N GLU A 1021 14.60 -15.95 28.29
CA GLU A 1021 15.86 -16.44 27.73
C GLU A 1021 17.04 -15.57 28.20
N ARG A 1022 16.93 -14.24 28.10
CA ARG A 1022 17.98 -13.30 28.51
C ARG A 1022 18.36 -13.46 29.99
N MET A 1023 17.38 -13.58 30.90
CA MET A 1023 17.62 -13.86 32.32
C MET A 1023 18.36 -15.20 32.52
N THR A 1024 17.99 -16.24 31.77
CA THR A 1024 18.62 -17.55 31.84
C THR A 1024 20.09 -17.50 31.39
N ILE A 1025 20.41 -16.72 30.36
CA ILE A 1025 21.80 -16.53 29.88
C ILE A 1025 22.64 -15.75 30.90
N MET A 1026 22.11 -14.68 31.49
CA MET A 1026 22.81 -13.88 32.49
C MET A 1026 23.11 -14.68 33.78
N PHE A 1027 22.09 -15.26 34.41
CA PHE A 1027 22.30 -15.98 35.68
C PHE A 1027 23.09 -17.27 35.51
N SER A 1028 22.94 -18.00 34.40
CA SER A 1028 23.80 -19.17 34.12
C SER A 1028 25.23 -18.79 33.74
N THR A 1029 25.49 -17.54 33.31
CA THR A 1029 26.86 -17.01 33.17
C THR A 1029 27.48 -16.80 34.54
N ILE A 1030 26.82 -16.08 35.45
CA ILE A 1030 27.34 -15.79 36.81
C ILE A 1030 27.66 -17.06 37.57
N GLU A 1031 26.78 -18.07 37.53
CA GLU A 1031 27.02 -19.35 38.22
C GLU A 1031 28.24 -20.12 37.64
N LYS A 1032 28.45 -20.09 36.32
CA LYS A 1032 29.64 -20.68 35.69
C LYS A 1032 30.93 -19.97 36.11
N GLU A 1033 30.93 -18.64 36.12
CA GLU A 1033 32.09 -17.84 36.52
C GLU A 1033 32.42 -18.07 38.01
N PHE A 1034 31.40 -18.14 38.89
CA PHE A 1034 31.57 -18.48 40.32
C PHE A 1034 32.19 -19.87 40.55
N VAL A 1035 31.69 -20.89 39.82
CA VAL A 1035 32.22 -22.26 39.88
C VAL A 1035 33.63 -22.34 39.28
N SER A 1036 33.96 -21.50 38.30
CA SER A 1036 35.31 -21.40 37.73
C SER A 1036 36.30 -20.77 38.72
N GLY A 1037 35.93 -19.63 39.33
CA GLY A 1037 36.76 -18.95 40.34
C GLY A 1037 37.07 -19.84 41.55
N LYS A 1038 36.08 -20.63 42.01
CA LYS A 1038 36.31 -21.64 43.07
C LYS A 1038 37.37 -22.68 42.73
N LYS A 1039 37.56 -23.03 41.44
CA LYS A 1039 38.60 -23.99 41.03
C LYS A 1039 39.99 -23.36 41.02
N GLN A 1040 40.12 -22.12 40.57
CA GLN A 1040 41.40 -21.39 40.57
C GLN A 1040 41.94 -21.08 41.98
N ILE A 1041 41.09 -21.15 43.01
CA ILE A 1041 41.46 -20.97 44.42
C ILE A 1041 41.81 -22.32 45.10
N GLN A 1042 41.64 -23.44 44.40
CA GLN A 1042 41.92 -24.80 44.89
C GLN A 1042 43.07 -25.52 44.15
N THR A 1043 43.84 -24.79 43.35
CA THR A 1043 45.05 -25.23 42.63
C THR A 1043 46.21 -24.30 42.90
#